data_AF-K9UV23-F1
#
_entry.id   AF-K9UV23-F1
#
_cell.length_a   1.000
_cell.length_b   1.000
_cell.length_c   1.000
_cell.angle_alpha   90.00
_cell.angle_beta   90.00
_cell.angle_gamma   90.00
#
_symmetry.space_group_name_H-M   'P 1'
#
loop_
_entity.id
_entity.type
_entity.pdbx_description
1 polymer ?
#
loop_
_entity_poly.entity_id
_entity_poly.type
_entity_poly.pdbx_seq_one_letter_code
_entity_poly.pdbx_strand_id
1 'polypeptide(L)'
;MLDILAGSLPMTADEALALLDRLLQKQSLRDIQEQVFRHAWQGRTYPDIAEQIGYDTGYIRDVGYELWRQLTQVLGEPVTKNNLQAVLRRQRDHSPKLAVPEVIPASFPERDCYWGEKIDVSSVIGRENELQQLERWLDDNFEVNPLEPRCRLISIVGMGGMGKTSLAAKLAQKLAAANQKFDRIIWQSLRNAPPLDKTLFQLIAFLSHQQQTEPADTVDAQISQLMAYLRTTCCLIVFDNFESILAHGGYREGYAGYSELLRRIATEHHASCLLLTSREKPKTLIHLEGDSGAVRTLNLSGLSAIEVEVIGTANGCHTNAQSHWHHLQQSYAGNPLAIKIAATTIRDLFDGNVTAFLEQGIILCNGIEALLSQQFDRLSQIEQQILYWLAIGREAVSIAELLADFIPSGCRTQVLAALQSLDRQSLIEKSSGCFTLQPVVMEYVTAVFVDRICEEITTLDIANFNNHALIQAQAQDYVRESQVRMILVPLVDRLIGKLRSKLEIKQQLDRVLVKVRTEFADTKGYAGGNLINLLQHLQIDLSGYDFSDLCIQQAYLPGMNLHDTNFANTDWANSVFTETFSSIHAIAFSPDGCWLASGDFNGSIRLWDTRTKQLQSISSGHTHWVRAMAFSPDSRTLVSGSYDCTMKLWDVNTGKCLQTLTDRTQSVNSVAFSPDGNLLVSGCDDFLVSGSDDWTIGIWDVNTGECLQRFTDYTQAAYSVAFSPDGETIVSGGVDANIRLWNVRDGQCLKTWASHQGRVFSVAFSPDGLTIASGGDDGTVKLFDAITGECLRTCLGHSDELKSVIFSPDGQTIVSGGKDRTIKLWDVRTGRCLKTLVGHEDWVWSIACNATHQLVASGSEDRTVRLWSLITGKCLRVFQGYANTIYAMDFVPPQVADSPGMLATGYFGGALRLWNIEDVGVASPAGNRSTSFSGHNSSIRTVAFSPDGRFLASGGTGEDPIIKLWQVGDGRCCHILTGHTDGLWSMAFSPDGRILASSSSDHTVRLWSTLTGECLQILTGHTDWVTAVAFIVSPPMLVSSSRTISFWNIRTGECIRTLQGHRSGIISIAVSPSGDILAGGSVDNAVALWHINTGECFQVLPGHQAFARSVAFSPDGRILASGSYDGTVRLWDVPSGQCLKILQGHKHGVFAVAFVPHYNADFAERQLLASTGTDATIRFWDVATGECVKIIRSPRPYEGMNIRGIQGLTAAQQENLTALGATL
;
A
#
# COMPACT_ATOMS: atom_id res chain seq x y z
N MET A 1 -28.38 -19.41 -61.58
CA MET A 1 -29.17 -18.16 -61.53
C MET A 1 -29.68 -17.98 -60.10
N LEU A 2 -28.79 -17.66 -59.15
CA LEU A 2 -29.10 -17.35 -57.74
C LEU A 2 -27.81 -16.81 -57.05
N ASP A 3 -27.18 -15.81 -57.68
CA ASP A 3 -26.01 -15.07 -57.14
C ASP A 3 -26.37 -13.62 -56.79
N ILE A 4 -27.59 -13.41 -56.30
CA ILE A 4 -28.04 -12.10 -55.80
C ILE A 4 -28.89 -12.37 -54.58
N LEU A 5 -28.29 -12.28 -53.38
CA LEU A 5 -28.90 -11.95 -52.06
C LEU A 5 -27.96 -12.35 -50.89
N ALA A 6 -26.71 -11.90 -50.90
CA ALA A 6 -25.89 -11.82 -49.68
C ALA A 6 -25.79 -10.35 -49.27
N GLY A 7 -26.88 -9.83 -48.68
CA GLY A 7 -26.83 -8.55 -47.99
C GLY A 7 -25.95 -8.70 -46.74
N SER A 8 -24.89 -7.91 -46.64
CA SER A 8 -24.01 -7.85 -45.46
C SER A 8 -24.82 -7.67 -44.18
N LEU A 9 -24.60 -8.51 -43.17
CA LEU A 9 -25.15 -8.35 -41.82
C LEU A 9 -24.94 -6.90 -41.32
N PRO A 10 -25.92 -6.32 -40.60
CA PRO A 10 -25.79 -4.97 -40.05
C PRO A 10 -24.71 -4.96 -38.95
N MET A 11 -23.68 -4.12 -39.14
CA MET A 11 -22.61 -3.92 -38.16
C MET A 11 -23.17 -3.34 -36.85
N THR A 12 -22.91 -4.02 -35.73
CA THR A 12 -23.34 -3.54 -34.40
C THR A 12 -22.50 -2.35 -33.94
N ALA A 13 -22.97 -1.60 -32.94
CA ALA A 13 -22.20 -0.47 -32.39
C ALA A 13 -20.87 -0.95 -31.77
N ASP A 14 -20.88 -2.12 -31.14
CA ASP A 14 -19.68 -2.73 -30.55
C ASP A 14 -18.67 -3.19 -31.61
N GLU A 15 -19.14 -3.74 -32.73
CA GLU A 15 -18.27 -4.07 -33.87
C GLU A 15 -17.66 -2.82 -34.51
N ALA A 16 -18.43 -1.73 -34.60
CA ALA A 16 -17.96 -0.45 -35.12
C ALA A 16 -16.92 0.21 -34.21
N LEU A 17 -17.10 0.12 -32.88
CA LEU A 17 -16.14 0.59 -31.90
C LEU A 17 -14.85 -0.24 -31.93
N ALA A 18 -14.95 -1.57 -31.95
CA ALA A 18 -13.78 -2.44 -32.05
C ALA A 18 -12.97 -2.21 -33.34
N LEU A 19 -13.65 -1.87 -34.45
CA LEU A 19 -12.99 -1.48 -35.70
C LEU A 19 -12.34 -0.10 -35.58
N LEU A 20 -12.96 0.84 -34.87
CA LEU A 20 -12.38 2.15 -34.57
C LEU A 20 -11.16 2.06 -33.66
N ASP A 21 -11.20 1.25 -32.61
CA ASP A 21 -10.06 1.07 -31.70
C ASP A 21 -8.84 0.52 -32.46
N ARG A 22 -9.07 -0.38 -33.42
CA ARG A 22 -8.01 -0.89 -34.31
C ARG A 22 -7.50 0.15 -35.31
N LEU A 23 -8.36 1.05 -35.78
CA LEU A 23 -7.96 2.12 -36.72
C LEU A 23 -7.28 3.29 -36.00
N LEU A 24 -7.66 3.55 -34.75
CA LEU A 24 -7.13 4.63 -33.95
C LEU A 24 -5.72 4.31 -33.44
N GLN A 25 -5.34 3.03 -33.29
CA GLN A 25 -4.02 2.45 -32.94
C GLN A 25 -3.25 3.04 -31.72
N LYS A 26 -3.59 4.26 -31.25
CA LYS A 26 -2.91 5.08 -30.23
C LYS A 26 -3.81 6.15 -29.56
N GLN A 27 -5.08 6.34 -29.94
CA GLN A 27 -6.01 7.25 -29.25
C GLN A 27 -7.30 6.51 -28.92
N SER A 28 -7.50 6.10 -27.66
CA SER A 28 -8.79 5.56 -27.23
C SER A 28 -9.82 6.70 -27.15
N LEU A 29 -11.04 6.45 -27.61
CA LEU A 29 -12.14 7.38 -27.37
C LEU A 29 -12.33 7.52 -25.85
N ARG A 30 -12.48 8.75 -25.35
CA ARG A 30 -12.88 8.97 -23.95
C ARG A 30 -14.26 8.36 -23.72
N ASP A 31 -14.58 7.93 -22.50
CA ASP A 31 -15.89 7.33 -22.17
C ASP A 31 -17.08 8.16 -22.69
N ILE A 32 -17.00 9.50 -22.55
CA ILE A 32 -18.03 10.41 -23.07
C ILE A 32 -18.12 10.40 -24.61
N GLN A 33 -16.99 10.29 -25.31
CA GLN A 33 -16.94 10.20 -26.77
C GLN A 33 -17.46 8.85 -27.25
N GLU A 34 -17.16 7.76 -26.53
CA GLU A 34 -17.73 6.44 -26.82
C GLU A 34 -19.25 6.43 -26.63
N GLN A 35 -19.77 7.04 -25.56
CA GLN A 35 -21.21 7.16 -25.35
C GLN A 35 -21.87 8.01 -26.45
N VAL A 36 -21.29 9.17 -26.77
CA VAL A 36 -21.77 10.01 -27.89
C VAL A 36 -21.72 9.23 -29.21
N PHE A 37 -20.69 8.42 -29.44
CA PHE A 37 -20.58 7.53 -30.59
C PHE A 37 -21.68 6.48 -30.62
N ARG A 38 -21.91 5.73 -29.52
CA ARG A 38 -22.92 4.67 -29.42
C ARG A 38 -24.32 5.22 -29.65
N HIS A 39 -24.65 6.35 -29.03
CA HIS A 39 -25.97 6.96 -29.20
C HIS A 39 -26.13 7.63 -30.57
N ALA A 40 -25.06 8.19 -31.15
CA ALA A 40 -25.06 8.65 -32.54
C ALA A 40 -25.23 7.49 -33.53
N TRP A 41 -24.61 6.33 -33.26
CA TRP A 41 -24.76 5.10 -34.07
C TRP A 41 -26.20 4.57 -34.05
N GLN A 42 -26.95 4.83 -32.99
CA GLN A 42 -28.38 4.52 -32.88
C GLN A 42 -29.29 5.58 -33.53
N GLY A 43 -28.74 6.68 -34.05
CA GLY A 43 -29.50 7.74 -34.72
C GLY A 43 -30.18 8.77 -33.81
N ARG A 44 -29.85 8.82 -32.51
CA ARG A 44 -30.46 9.75 -31.54
C ARG A 44 -30.01 11.19 -31.77
N THR A 45 -30.80 12.21 -31.40
CA THR A 45 -30.39 13.63 -31.55
C THR A 45 -29.47 14.08 -30.40
N TYR A 46 -28.72 15.18 -30.53
CA TYR A 46 -27.82 15.63 -29.44
C TYR A 46 -28.56 16.00 -28.13
N PRO A 47 -29.74 16.64 -28.17
CA PRO A 47 -30.56 16.81 -26.97
C PRO A 47 -30.89 15.48 -26.28
N ASP A 48 -31.28 14.44 -27.03
CA ASP A 48 -31.61 13.13 -26.47
C ASP A 48 -30.37 12.43 -25.86
N ILE A 49 -29.20 12.63 -26.47
CA ILE A 49 -27.91 12.12 -25.98
C ILE A 49 -27.55 12.83 -24.66
N ALA A 50 -27.73 14.15 -24.60
CA ALA A 50 -27.45 14.96 -23.43
C ALA A 50 -28.35 14.58 -22.24
N GLU A 51 -29.64 14.36 -22.48
CA GLU A 51 -30.60 13.92 -21.47
C GLU A 51 -30.27 12.51 -20.93
N GLN A 52 -29.83 11.58 -21.79
CA GLN A 52 -29.49 10.22 -21.35
C GLN A 52 -28.16 10.10 -20.61
N ILE A 53 -27.15 10.88 -21.00
CA ILE A 53 -25.82 10.82 -20.38
C ILE A 53 -25.74 11.79 -19.18
N GLY A 54 -26.71 12.70 -19.02
CA GLY A 54 -26.78 13.64 -17.89
C GLY A 54 -25.90 14.88 -18.04
N TYR A 55 -25.66 15.33 -19.27
CA TYR A 55 -24.82 16.49 -19.60
C TYR A 55 -25.61 17.60 -20.30
N ASP A 56 -25.05 18.81 -20.36
CA ASP A 56 -25.64 19.89 -21.15
C ASP A 56 -25.55 19.61 -22.67
N THR A 57 -26.57 20.05 -23.42
CA THR A 57 -26.64 19.82 -24.87
C THR A 57 -25.52 20.53 -25.63
N GLY A 58 -25.06 21.69 -25.16
CA GLY A 58 -23.91 22.41 -25.71
C GLY A 58 -22.63 21.61 -25.57
N TYR A 59 -22.36 21.07 -24.37
CA TYR A 59 -21.19 20.24 -24.11
C TYR A 59 -21.16 18.97 -24.98
N ILE A 60 -22.28 18.24 -25.08
CA ILE A 60 -22.38 17.03 -25.93
C ILE A 60 -22.19 17.36 -27.42
N ARG A 61 -22.62 18.55 -27.86
CA ARG A 61 -22.42 19.01 -29.23
C ARG A 61 -20.94 19.32 -29.50
N ASP A 62 -20.24 19.91 -28.54
CA ASP A 62 -18.80 20.20 -28.64
C ASP A 62 -17.97 18.90 -28.63
N VAL A 63 -18.31 17.95 -27.74
CA VAL A 63 -17.71 16.60 -27.71
C VAL A 63 -17.96 15.86 -29.03
N GLY A 64 -19.19 15.94 -29.56
CA GLY A 64 -19.52 15.36 -30.87
C GLY A 64 -18.75 16.00 -32.02
N TYR A 65 -18.58 17.32 -32.01
CA TYR A 65 -17.79 18.04 -33.02
C TYR A 65 -16.31 17.62 -33.00
N GLU A 66 -15.72 17.51 -31.81
CA GLU A 66 -14.34 17.03 -31.63
C GLU A 66 -14.19 15.59 -32.12
N LEU A 67 -15.12 14.71 -31.75
CA LEU A 67 -15.16 13.30 -32.18
C LEU A 67 -15.20 13.17 -33.70
N TRP A 68 -16.12 13.85 -34.40
CA TRP A 68 -16.23 13.72 -35.86
C TRP A 68 -15.00 14.26 -36.59
N ARG A 69 -14.37 15.30 -36.05
CA ARG A 69 -13.12 15.85 -36.58
C ARG A 69 -11.95 14.86 -36.42
N GLN A 70 -11.85 14.21 -35.25
CA GLN A 70 -10.86 13.16 -35.01
C GLN A 70 -11.06 11.98 -35.96
N LEU A 71 -12.30 11.49 -36.10
CA LEU A 71 -12.60 10.39 -37.02
C LEU A 71 -12.33 10.75 -38.49
N THR A 72 -12.59 12.01 -38.88
CA THR A 72 -12.26 12.50 -40.23
C THR A 72 -10.75 12.48 -40.50
N GLN A 73 -9.94 12.86 -39.52
CA GLN A 73 -8.48 12.84 -39.64
C GLN A 73 -7.93 11.41 -39.75
N VAL A 74 -8.52 10.48 -38.98
CA VAL A 74 -8.05 9.08 -38.90
C VAL A 74 -8.49 8.27 -40.12
N LEU A 75 -9.73 8.47 -40.60
CA LEU A 75 -10.27 7.71 -41.72
C LEU A 75 -9.95 8.32 -43.09
N GLY A 76 -9.41 9.54 -43.13
CA GLY A 76 -9.06 10.25 -44.36
C GLY A 76 -10.25 10.67 -45.23
N GLU A 77 -11.48 10.51 -44.75
CA GLU A 77 -12.72 10.97 -45.38
C GLU A 77 -13.62 11.71 -44.37
N PRO A 78 -14.44 12.70 -44.80
CA PRO A 78 -15.26 13.49 -43.88
C PRO A 78 -16.33 12.66 -43.17
N VAL A 79 -16.19 12.55 -41.84
CA VAL A 79 -17.11 11.86 -40.94
C VAL A 79 -18.04 12.88 -40.28
N THR A 80 -19.31 12.54 -40.21
CA THR A 80 -20.38 13.24 -39.51
C THR A 80 -21.30 12.21 -38.86
N LYS A 81 -22.07 12.64 -37.87
CA LYS A 81 -23.11 11.82 -37.24
C LYS A 81 -24.03 11.08 -38.23
N ASN A 82 -24.31 11.68 -39.39
CA ASN A 82 -25.28 11.14 -40.36
C ASN A 82 -24.66 10.18 -41.39
N ASN A 83 -23.34 10.20 -41.60
CA ASN A 83 -22.67 9.33 -42.57
C ASN A 83 -21.72 8.30 -41.94
N LEU A 84 -21.55 8.34 -40.61
CA LEU A 84 -20.65 7.49 -39.83
C LEU A 84 -20.79 5.98 -40.14
N GLN A 85 -22.03 5.47 -40.19
CA GLN A 85 -22.29 4.06 -40.49
C GLN A 85 -21.84 3.67 -41.90
N ALA A 86 -22.02 4.56 -42.88
CA ALA A 86 -21.65 4.30 -44.27
C ALA A 86 -20.11 4.37 -44.47
N VAL A 87 -19.46 5.32 -43.79
CA VAL A 87 -17.99 5.48 -43.79
C VAL A 87 -17.31 4.24 -43.22
N LEU A 88 -17.70 3.79 -42.03
CA LEU A 88 -17.06 2.64 -41.38
C LEU A 88 -17.33 1.30 -42.09
N ARG A 89 -18.50 1.15 -42.71
CA ARG A 89 -18.78 -0.04 -43.56
C ARG A 89 -17.87 -0.08 -44.80
N ARG A 90 -17.63 1.06 -45.46
CA ARG A 90 -16.73 1.12 -46.62
C ARG A 90 -15.28 0.83 -46.25
N GLN A 91 -14.83 1.31 -45.09
CA GLN A 91 -13.49 1.03 -44.57
C GLN A 91 -13.26 -0.45 -44.26
N ARG A 92 -14.28 -1.13 -43.69
CA ARG A 92 -14.25 -2.59 -43.49
C ARG A 92 -14.10 -3.34 -44.82
N ASP A 93 -14.83 -2.91 -45.85
CA ASP A 93 -14.86 -3.61 -47.14
C ASP A 93 -13.60 -3.33 -48.00
N HIS A 94 -12.86 -2.23 -47.75
CA HIS A 94 -11.63 -1.85 -48.48
C HIS A 94 -10.33 -2.46 -47.92
N SER A 95 -10.35 -3.08 -46.74
CA SER A 95 -9.17 -3.72 -46.13
C SER A 95 -9.48 -5.14 -45.65
N PRO A 96 -9.30 -6.18 -46.49
CA PRO A 96 -9.59 -7.57 -46.11
C PRO A 96 -8.67 -8.13 -45.00
N LYS A 97 -7.60 -7.41 -44.62
CA LYS A 97 -6.78 -7.69 -43.43
C LYS A 97 -7.45 -7.29 -42.10
N LEU A 98 -8.55 -6.54 -42.14
CA LEU A 98 -9.36 -6.13 -40.99
C LEU A 98 -10.63 -6.97 -40.81
N ALA A 99 -10.83 -8.02 -41.61
CA ALA A 99 -11.83 -9.04 -41.33
C ALA A 99 -11.60 -9.59 -39.92
N VAL A 100 -12.64 -9.63 -39.09
CA VAL A 100 -12.61 -10.24 -37.77
C VAL A 100 -11.99 -11.63 -37.93
N PRO A 101 -10.88 -11.97 -37.24
CA PRO A 101 -10.42 -13.34 -37.26
C PRO A 101 -11.57 -14.19 -36.73
N GLU A 102 -11.93 -15.25 -37.46
CA GLU A 102 -12.49 -16.41 -36.78
C GLU A 102 -11.60 -16.65 -35.58
N VAL A 103 -12.20 -16.59 -34.38
CA VAL A 103 -11.55 -16.95 -33.15
C VAL A 103 -11.05 -18.38 -33.35
N ILE A 104 -9.79 -18.51 -33.76
CA ILE A 104 -9.05 -19.75 -33.58
C ILE A 104 -9.12 -19.95 -32.08
N PRO A 105 -9.79 -20.99 -31.57
CA PRO A 105 -9.81 -21.25 -30.15
C PRO A 105 -8.34 -21.43 -29.78
N ALA A 106 -7.83 -20.51 -28.98
CA ALA A 106 -6.59 -20.77 -28.25
C ALA A 106 -6.74 -22.16 -27.66
N SER A 107 -5.74 -23.03 -27.88
CA SER A 107 -5.67 -24.31 -27.19
C SER A 107 -6.03 -24.08 -25.73
N PHE A 108 -7.15 -24.67 -25.31
CA PHE A 108 -7.75 -24.45 -24.00
C PHE A 108 -6.65 -24.52 -22.93
N PRO A 109 -6.37 -23.41 -22.22
CA PRO A 109 -5.48 -23.50 -21.08
C PRO A 109 -6.16 -24.34 -20.00
N GLU A 110 -5.36 -25.07 -19.23
CA GLU A 110 -5.77 -25.74 -18.00
C GLU A 110 -6.69 -24.81 -17.18
N ARG A 111 -7.78 -25.35 -16.62
CA ARG A 111 -8.75 -24.57 -15.84
C ARG A 111 -8.05 -23.85 -14.69
N ASP A 112 -8.17 -22.52 -14.65
CA ASP A 112 -7.70 -21.73 -13.51
C ASP A 112 -8.61 -22.02 -12.30
N CYS A 113 -8.13 -22.87 -11.40
CA CYS A 113 -8.75 -23.12 -10.10
C CYS A 113 -7.96 -22.36 -9.03
N TYR A 114 -8.61 -21.47 -8.29
CA TYR A 114 -8.00 -20.82 -7.14
C TYR A 114 -8.30 -21.63 -5.87
N TRP A 115 -7.30 -22.37 -5.40
CA TRP A 115 -7.35 -23.05 -4.12
C TRP A 115 -6.57 -22.20 -3.10
N GLY A 116 -7.25 -21.67 -2.09
CA GLY A 116 -6.59 -20.99 -0.97
C GLY A 116 -5.74 -21.97 -0.16
N GLU A 117 -6.31 -22.56 0.89
CA GLU A 117 -5.68 -23.65 1.64
C GLU A 117 -6.12 -24.99 1.07
N LYS A 118 -5.17 -25.85 0.69
CA LYS A 118 -5.49 -27.18 0.14
C LYS A 118 -5.99 -28.10 1.26
N ILE A 119 -7.26 -28.47 1.20
CA ILE A 119 -7.89 -29.39 2.17
C ILE A 119 -7.73 -30.82 1.67
N ASP A 120 -7.18 -31.70 2.51
CA ASP A 120 -7.13 -33.13 2.23
C ASP A 120 -8.51 -33.76 2.49
N VAL A 121 -9.09 -34.34 1.44
CA VAL A 121 -10.39 -35.03 1.48
C VAL A 121 -10.27 -36.53 1.22
N SER A 122 -9.05 -37.07 1.20
CA SER A 122 -8.78 -38.50 0.98
C SER A 122 -9.43 -39.41 2.02
N SER A 123 -9.73 -38.89 3.21
CA SER A 123 -10.31 -39.61 4.35
C SER A 123 -11.80 -39.33 4.62
N VAL A 124 -12.54 -38.71 3.69
CA VAL A 124 -13.97 -38.39 3.91
C VAL A 124 -14.82 -39.64 3.69
N ILE A 125 -15.37 -40.18 4.78
CA ILE A 125 -16.21 -41.38 4.82
C ILE A 125 -17.69 -40.97 4.83
N GLY A 126 -18.51 -41.60 3.99
CA GLY A 126 -19.96 -41.35 3.91
C GLY A 126 -20.36 -40.13 3.07
N ARG A 127 -21.63 -39.70 3.18
CA ARG A 127 -22.22 -38.50 2.54
C ARG A 127 -22.41 -38.51 1.01
N GLU A 128 -22.49 -39.68 0.40
CA GLU A 128 -22.65 -39.77 -1.06
C GLU A 128 -24.04 -39.27 -1.52
N ASN A 129 -25.07 -39.43 -0.68
CA ASN A 129 -26.42 -38.93 -0.98
C ASN A 129 -26.46 -37.41 -1.03
N GLU A 130 -25.85 -36.75 -0.04
CA GLU A 130 -25.73 -35.29 0.03
C GLU A 130 -24.86 -34.74 -1.10
N LEU A 131 -23.77 -35.43 -1.43
CA LEU A 131 -22.93 -35.07 -2.58
C LEU A 131 -23.72 -35.16 -3.90
N GLN A 132 -24.46 -36.25 -4.10
CA GLN A 132 -25.35 -36.41 -5.27
C GLN A 132 -26.46 -35.36 -5.30
N GLN A 133 -27.00 -34.97 -4.14
CA GLN A 133 -28.02 -33.92 -4.06
C GLN A 133 -27.46 -32.54 -4.45
N LEU A 134 -26.26 -32.19 -3.97
CA LEU A 134 -25.57 -30.96 -4.37
C LEU A 134 -25.26 -30.97 -5.86
N GLU A 135 -24.81 -32.11 -6.41
CA GLU A 135 -24.61 -32.29 -7.85
C GLU A 135 -25.91 -32.07 -8.63
N ARG A 136 -27.04 -32.64 -8.18
CA ARG A 136 -28.35 -32.42 -8.81
C ARG A 136 -28.77 -30.94 -8.80
N TRP A 137 -28.59 -30.24 -7.68
CA TRP A 137 -28.90 -28.81 -7.60
C TRP A 137 -28.02 -27.95 -8.51
N LEU A 138 -26.80 -28.42 -8.81
CA LEU A 138 -25.92 -27.82 -9.80
C LEU A 138 -26.26 -28.28 -11.24
N ASP A 139 -26.87 -29.45 -11.41
CA ASP A 139 -27.13 -30.14 -12.70
C ASP A 139 -28.51 -29.93 -13.31
N ASP A 140 -29.54 -29.54 -12.53
CA ASP A 140 -30.89 -29.19 -13.03
C ASP A 140 -30.88 -28.02 -14.06
N ASN A 141 -29.70 -27.56 -14.49
CA ASN A 141 -29.39 -26.31 -15.15
C ASN A 141 -28.99 -26.40 -16.64
N PHE A 142 -29.07 -27.57 -17.31
CA PHE A 142 -28.57 -27.65 -18.71
C PHE A 142 -29.56 -28.09 -19.80
N GLU A 143 -30.60 -28.89 -19.53
CA GLU A 143 -31.35 -29.51 -20.64
C GLU A 143 -32.88 -29.38 -20.63
N VAL A 144 -33.54 -28.91 -19.56
CA VAL A 144 -34.99 -29.17 -19.43
C VAL A 144 -35.91 -27.94 -19.50
N ASN A 145 -35.52 -26.71 -19.14
CA ASN A 145 -36.43 -25.56 -19.27
C ASN A 145 -35.75 -24.17 -19.19
N PRO A 146 -35.82 -23.30 -20.23
CA PRO A 146 -35.25 -21.93 -20.18
C PRO A 146 -35.98 -20.96 -19.23
N LEU A 147 -37.09 -21.40 -18.63
CA LEU A 147 -37.98 -20.57 -17.80
C LEU A 147 -37.94 -20.95 -16.32
N GLU A 148 -37.16 -21.95 -15.91
CA GLU A 148 -36.96 -22.26 -14.48
C GLU A 148 -35.71 -21.56 -13.91
N PRO A 149 -35.82 -21.00 -12.70
CA PRO A 149 -34.75 -20.22 -12.08
C PRO A 149 -33.56 -21.10 -11.65
N ARG A 150 -32.41 -20.83 -12.29
CA ARG A 150 -31.09 -21.42 -12.01
C ARG A 150 -30.71 -21.30 -10.53
N CYS A 151 -30.17 -22.38 -9.93
CA CYS A 151 -29.67 -22.34 -8.55
C CYS A 151 -28.41 -21.47 -8.47
N ARG A 152 -28.54 -20.26 -7.88
CA ARG A 152 -27.50 -19.21 -7.82
C ARG A 152 -26.75 -19.22 -6.50
N LEU A 153 -27.40 -19.66 -5.42
CA LEU A 153 -26.80 -19.69 -4.09
C LEU A 153 -27.20 -20.96 -3.35
N ILE A 154 -26.19 -21.71 -2.89
CA ILE A 154 -26.37 -22.90 -2.07
C ILE A 154 -25.71 -22.67 -0.71
N SER A 155 -26.45 -22.87 0.38
CA SER A 155 -25.88 -22.87 1.73
C SER A 155 -25.89 -24.27 2.34
N ILE A 156 -24.72 -24.80 2.69
CA ILE A 156 -24.57 -26.01 3.50
C ILE A 156 -24.54 -25.58 4.96
N VAL A 157 -25.62 -25.85 5.69
CA VAL A 157 -25.80 -25.45 7.09
C VAL A 157 -25.82 -26.68 7.98
N GLY A 158 -25.15 -26.62 9.13
CA GLY A 158 -25.15 -27.71 10.10
C GLY A 158 -24.17 -27.44 11.23
N MET A 159 -24.31 -28.17 12.32
CA MET A 159 -23.46 -28.00 13.50
C MET A 159 -21.96 -28.08 13.19
N GLY A 160 -21.13 -27.52 14.08
CA GLY A 160 -19.67 -27.65 13.98
C GLY A 160 -19.24 -29.12 13.94
N GLY A 161 -18.24 -29.46 13.11
CA GLY A 161 -17.70 -30.83 13.04
C GLY A 161 -18.51 -31.80 12.17
N MET A 162 -19.64 -31.35 11.59
CA MET A 162 -20.53 -32.19 10.77
C MET A 162 -19.98 -32.62 9.40
N GLY A 163 -18.82 -32.09 8.98
CA GLY A 163 -18.18 -32.41 7.70
C GLY A 163 -18.54 -31.49 6.54
N LYS A 164 -19.10 -30.29 6.79
CA LYS A 164 -19.51 -29.33 5.76
C LYS A 164 -18.37 -28.94 4.81
N THR A 165 -17.26 -28.49 5.39
CA THR A 165 -16.04 -28.09 4.66
C THR A 165 -15.49 -29.23 3.83
N SER A 166 -15.42 -30.44 4.40
CA SER A 166 -14.98 -31.64 3.69
C SER A 166 -15.91 -32.01 2.53
N LEU A 167 -17.23 -31.86 2.70
CA LEU A 167 -18.23 -32.10 1.64
C LEU A 167 -18.10 -31.08 0.50
N ALA A 168 -18.00 -29.80 0.82
CA ALA A 168 -17.80 -28.73 -0.15
C ALA A 168 -16.48 -28.89 -0.92
N ALA A 169 -15.39 -29.24 -0.22
CA ALA A 169 -14.09 -29.48 -0.83
C ALA A 169 -14.10 -30.70 -1.76
N LYS A 170 -14.74 -31.81 -1.34
CA LYS A 170 -14.90 -33.01 -2.16
C LYS A 170 -15.73 -32.72 -3.43
N LEU A 171 -16.80 -31.93 -3.31
CA LEU A 171 -17.60 -31.48 -4.45
C LEU A 171 -16.77 -30.61 -5.40
N ALA A 172 -16.07 -29.60 -4.89
CA ALA A 172 -15.25 -28.70 -5.70
C ALA A 172 -14.13 -29.47 -6.43
N GLN A 173 -13.46 -30.42 -5.77
CA GLN A 173 -12.43 -31.26 -6.40
C GLN A 173 -13.01 -32.19 -7.47
N LYS A 174 -14.17 -32.80 -7.20
CA LYS A 174 -14.86 -33.65 -8.18
C LYS A 174 -15.31 -32.86 -9.40
N LEU A 175 -15.80 -31.62 -9.24
CA LEU A 175 -16.17 -30.72 -10.33
C LEU A 175 -14.96 -30.20 -11.10
N ALA A 176 -13.82 -29.97 -10.42
CA ALA A 176 -12.57 -29.62 -11.08
C ALA A 176 -12.10 -30.75 -12.00
N ALA A 177 -12.21 -32.01 -11.55
CA ALA A 177 -11.83 -33.21 -12.31
C ALA A 177 -12.87 -33.59 -13.41
N ALA A 178 -14.16 -33.34 -13.18
CA ALA A 178 -15.23 -33.59 -14.14
C ALA A 178 -15.27 -32.47 -15.20
N ASN A 179 -14.76 -32.78 -16.38
CA ASN A 179 -14.22 -31.80 -17.33
C ASN A 179 -15.25 -30.92 -18.11
N GLN A 180 -16.45 -30.59 -17.58
CA GLN A 180 -17.50 -29.95 -18.42
C GLN A 180 -18.40 -28.81 -17.86
N LYS A 181 -18.41 -28.42 -16.56
CA LYS A 181 -19.50 -27.57 -16.00
C LYS A 181 -19.22 -26.10 -15.66
N PHE A 182 -18.07 -25.77 -15.07
CA PHE A 182 -17.70 -24.40 -14.68
C PHE A 182 -16.39 -23.99 -15.35
N ASP A 183 -16.31 -22.74 -15.81
CA ASP A 183 -15.10 -22.17 -16.41
C ASP A 183 -14.04 -21.91 -15.33
N ARG A 184 -14.50 -21.61 -14.10
CA ARG A 184 -13.67 -21.26 -12.93
C ARG A 184 -14.23 -21.85 -11.65
N ILE A 185 -13.34 -22.27 -10.76
CA ILE A 185 -13.67 -22.69 -9.39
C ILE A 185 -12.78 -21.89 -8.43
N ILE A 186 -13.39 -21.19 -7.48
CA ILE A 186 -12.72 -20.30 -6.53
C ILE A 186 -13.05 -20.76 -5.11
N TRP A 187 -12.04 -21.10 -4.33
CA TRP A 187 -12.18 -21.46 -2.92
C TRP A 187 -11.63 -20.36 -2.02
N GLN A 188 -12.50 -19.75 -1.21
CA GLN A 188 -12.15 -18.70 -0.25
C GLN A 188 -12.55 -19.12 1.17
N SER A 189 -11.56 -19.24 2.05
CA SER A 189 -11.80 -19.46 3.48
C SER A 189 -12.05 -18.14 4.19
N LEU A 190 -13.15 -18.05 4.92
CA LEU A 190 -13.51 -16.90 5.76
C LEU A 190 -13.15 -17.14 7.23
N ARG A 191 -12.37 -18.18 7.55
CA ARG A 191 -11.97 -18.56 8.93
C ARG A 191 -11.38 -17.42 9.75
N ASN A 192 -10.62 -16.53 9.11
CA ASN A 192 -9.99 -15.36 9.73
C ASN A 192 -10.82 -14.07 9.58
N ALA A 193 -12.10 -14.19 9.18
CA ALA A 193 -13.03 -13.10 8.95
C ALA A 193 -12.44 -11.97 8.08
N PRO A 194 -12.03 -12.23 6.82
CA PRO A 194 -11.46 -11.19 5.96
C PRO A 194 -12.51 -10.10 5.66
N PRO A 195 -12.12 -8.82 5.60
CA PRO A 195 -12.99 -7.74 5.12
C PRO A 195 -13.53 -8.01 3.70
N LEU A 196 -14.72 -7.46 3.40
CA LEU A 196 -15.39 -7.72 2.12
C LEU A 196 -14.64 -7.09 0.94
N ASP A 197 -14.19 -5.85 1.07
CA ASP A 197 -13.39 -5.12 0.07
C ASP A 197 -12.15 -5.94 -0.37
N LYS A 198 -11.39 -6.48 0.59
CA LYS A 198 -10.25 -7.36 0.30
C LYS A 198 -10.67 -8.64 -0.46
N THR A 199 -11.84 -9.19 -0.13
CA THR A 199 -12.37 -10.40 -0.78
C THR A 199 -12.90 -10.11 -2.19
N LEU A 200 -13.65 -9.02 -2.38
CA LEU A 200 -14.16 -8.57 -3.67
C LEU A 200 -13.01 -8.26 -4.61
N PHE A 201 -11.98 -7.56 -4.12
CA PHE A 201 -10.78 -7.30 -4.90
C PHE A 201 -10.14 -8.59 -5.42
N GLN A 202 -9.93 -9.60 -4.57
CA GLN A 202 -9.37 -10.89 -4.99
C GLN A 202 -10.23 -11.60 -6.05
N LEU A 203 -11.56 -11.60 -5.86
CA LEU A 203 -12.49 -12.21 -6.79
C LEU A 203 -12.51 -11.49 -8.15
N ILE A 204 -12.64 -10.16 -8.13
CA ILE A 204 -12.65 -9.33 -9.34
C ILE A 204 -11.33 -9.48 -10.09
N ALA A 205 -10.19 -9.35 -9.39
CA ALA A 205 -8.89 -9.48 -9.99
C ALA A 205 -8.69 -10.87 -10.63
N PHE A 206 -9.18 -11.94 -10.01
CA PHE A 206 -9.12 -13.28 -10.60
C PHE A 206 -10.04 -13.41 -11.83
N LEU A 207 -11.28 -12.94 -11.75
CA LEU A 207 -12.27 -13.02 -12.84
C LEU A 207 -11.93 -12.11 -14.02
N SER A 208 -11.24 -11.00 -13.78
CA SER A 208 -10.77 -10.07 -14.80
C SER A 208 -9.43 -10.49 -15.43
N HIS A 209 -8.92 -11.70 -15.15
CA HIS A 209 -7.55 -12.12 -15.54
C HIS A 209 -6.46 -11.11 -15.13
N GLN A 210 -6.63 -10.49 -13.96
CA GLN A 210 -5.71 -9.49 -13.39
C GLN A 210 -5.56 -8.20 -14.23
N GLN A 211 -6.43 -7.99 -15.22
CA GLN A 211 -6.43 -6.79 -16.06
C GLN A 211 -6.96 -5.56 -15.32
N GLN A 212 -7.85 -5.73 -14.35
CA GLN A 212 -8.39 -4.62 -13.59
C GLN A 212 -7.49 -4.32 -12.38
N THR A 213 -6.94 -3.10 -12.35
CA THR A 213 -5.89 -2.64 -11.42
C THR A 213 -6.43 -2.08 -10.12
N GLU A 214 -7.47 -1.28 -10.19
CA GLU A 214 -8.10 -0.65 -9.03
C GLU A 214 -9.55 -1.12 -8.89
N PRO A 215 -9.95 -1.64 -7.71
CA PRO A 215 -11.35 -1.87 -7.43
C PRO A 215 -12.06 -0.53 -7.26
N ALA A 216 -13.33 -0.44 -7.63
CA ALA A 216 -14.09 0.80 -7.45
C ALA A 216 -14.04 1.30 -5.99
N ASP A 217 -14.09 2.62 -5.80
CA ASP A 217 -13.86 3.29 -4.50
C ASP A 217 -14.82 2.86 -3.38
N THR A 218 -15.98 2.31 -3.74
CA THR A 218 -16.99 1.88 -2.77
C THR A 218 -17.28 0.39 -2.90
N VAL A 219 -17.55 -0.26 -1.77
CA VAL A 219 -17.92 -1.68 -1.71
C VAL A 219 -19.13 -1.99 -2.61
N ASP A 220 -20.11 -1.09 -2.69
CA ASP A 220 -21.30 -1.29 -3.56
C ASP A 220 -20.95 -1.31 -5.05
N ALA A 221 -20.06 -0.40 -5.47
CA ALA A 221 -19.55 -0.37 -6.85
C ALA A 221 -18.72 -1.62 -7.15
N GLN A 222 -17.90 -2.09 -6.20
CA GLN A 222 -17.16 -3.36 -6.33
C GLN A 222 -18.11 -4.57 -6.45
N ILE A 223 -19.18 -4.62 -5.67
CA ILE A 223 -20.19 -5.69 -5.81
C ILE A 223 -20.82 -5.61 -7.20
N SER A 224 -21.19 -4.42 -7.67
CA SER A 224 -21.78 -4.22 -9.01
C SER A 224 -20.86 -4.72 -10.13
N GLN A 225 -19.57 -4.45 -10.00
CA GLN A 225 -18.51 -4.88 -10.90
C GLN A 225 -18.31 -6.40 -10.87
N LEU A 226 -18.29 -7.01 -9.68
CA LEU A 226 -18.27 -8.47 -9.55
C LEU A 226 -19.50 -9.10 -10.23
N MET A 227 -20.69 -8.55 -10.03
CA MET A 227 -21.91 -9.04 -10.67
C MET A 227 -21.84 -8.97 -12.19
N ALA A 228 -21.19 -7.96 -12.76
CA ALA A 228 -20.96 -7.88 -14.21
C ALA A 228 -20.11 -9.06 -14.71
N TYR A 229 -19.07 -9.46 -13.97
CA TYR A 229 -18.27 -10.65 -14.29
C TYR A 229 -19.06 -11.96 -14.12
N LEU A 230 -19.83 -12.11 -13.04
CA LEU A 230 -20.62 -13.32 -12.80
C LEU A 230 -21.71 -13.56 -13.87
N ARG A 231 -22.14 -12.49 -14.57
CA ARG A 231 -23.07 -12.56 -15.71
C ARG A 231 -22.42 -13.12 -16.97
N THR A 232 -21.14 -12.81 -17.20
CA THR A 232 -20.41 -13.18 -18.42
C THR A 232 -19.58 -14.45 -18.25
N THR A 233 -19.21 -14.83 -17.02
CA THR A 233 -18.38 -16.00 -16.71
C THR A 233 -19.12 -16.99 -15.82
N CYS A 234 -19.02 -18.29 -16.13
CA CYS A 234 -19.66 -19.35 -15.35
C CYS A 234 -18.71 -19.86 -14.27
N CYS A 235 -18.89 -19.38 -13.03
CA CYS A 235 -17.98 -19.66 -11.92
C CYS A 235 -18.70 -20.37 -10.77
N LEU A 236 -17.97 -21.26 -10.09
CA LEU A 236 -18.33 -21.74 -8.75
C LEU A 236 -17.47 -21.03 -7.72
N ILE A 237 -18.09 -20.23 -6.86
CA ILE A 237 -17.41 -19.57 -5.74
C ILE A 237 -17.78 -20.33 -4.46
N VAL A 238 -16.78 -20.73 -3.67
CA VAL A 238 -16.98 -21.40 -2.38
C VAL A 238 -16.49 -20.51 -1.25
N PHE A 239 -17.42 -20.09 -0.38
CA PHE A 239 -17.12 -19.40 0.87
C PHE A 239 -17.19 -20.38 2.04
N ASP A 240 -16.02 -20.77 2.54
CA ASP A 240 -15.92 -21.70 3.66
C ASP A 240 -15.87 -20.97 5.01
N ASN A 241 -16.53 -21.53 6.04
CA ASN A 241 -16.62 -20.98 7.41
C ASN A 241 -17.27 -19.59 7.48
N PHE A 242 -18.37 -19.40 6.75
CA PHE A 242 -19.10 -18.13 6.66
C PHE A 242 -19.60 -17.63 8.02
N GLU A 243 -19.77 -18.50 9.01
CA GLU A 243 -20.15 -18.10 10.37
C GLU A 243 -19.13 -17.18 11.07
N SER A 244 -17.87 -17.17 10.61
CA SER A 244 -16.80 -16.36 11.21
C SER A 244 -17.08 -14.86 11.14
N ILE A 245 -17.93 -14.43 10.20
CA ILE A 245 -18.36 -13.04 10.01
C ILE A 245 -19.79 -12.78 10.56
N LEU A 246 -20.43 -13.78 11.15
CA LEU A 246 -21.77 -13.69 11.74
C LEU A 246 -21.71 -13.47 13.27
N ALA A 247 -22.80 -12.92 13.81
CA ALA A 247 -23.10 -12.76 15.22
C ALA A 247 -24.61 -12.98 15.47
N HIS A 248 -24.98 -14.09 16.12
CA HIS A 248 -26.38 -14.45 16.43
C HIS A 248 -27.31 -14.38 15.20
N GLY A 249 -26.91 -15.01 14.10
CA GLY A 249 -27.56 -14.95 12.78
C GLY A 249 -27.50 -13.61 12.03
N GLY A 250 -27.10 -12.51 12.68
CA GLY A 250 -26.77 -11.23 12.04
C GLY A 250 -25.31 -11.15 11.59
N TYR A 251 -24.91 -10.05 10.97
CA TYR A 251 -23.50 -9.80 10.62
C TYR A 251 -22.79 -9.08 11.76
N ARG A 252 -21.49 -9.35 11.93
CA ARG A 252 -20.63 -8.57 12.83
C ARG A 252 -20.51 -7.12 12.34
N GLU A 253 -20.18 -6.22 13.25
CA GLU A 253 -19.89 -4.82 12.91
C GLU A 253 -18.77 -4.75 11.84
N GLY A 254 -18.98 -3.96 10.80
CA GLY A 254 -18.08 -3.88 9.64
C GLY A 254 -18.30 -4.93 8.53
N TYR A 255 -19.15 -5.94 8.74
CA TYR A 255 -19.37 -7.03 7.77
C TYR A 255 -20.74 -7.00 7.08
N ALA A 256 -21.52 -5.93 7.30
CA ALA A 256 -22.83 -5.76 6.69
C ALA A 256 -22.78 -5.82 5.15
N GLY A 257 -21.66 -5.46 4.51
CA GLY A 257 -21.51 -5.56 3.06
C GLY A 257 -21.71 -6.98 2.51
N TYR A 258 -21.36 -8.03 3.27
CA TYR A 258 -21.58 -9.41 2.81
C TYR A 258 -23.07 -9.71 2.63
N SER A 259 -23.93 -9.06 3.42
CA SER A 259 -25.38 -9.19 3.27
C SER A 259 -25.87 -8.69 1.91
N GLU A 260 -25.30 -7.59 1.43
CA GLU A 260 -25.64 -7.02 0.13
C GLU A 260 -25.12 -7.88 -1.01
N LEU A 261 -23.90 -8.42 -0.89
CA LEU A 261 -23.35 -9.38 -1.86
C LEU A 261 -24.23 -10.63 -1.98
N LEU A 262 -24.61 -11.27 -0.86
CA LEU A 262 -25.47 -12.45 -0.89
C LEU A 262 -26.85 -12.12 -1.50
N ARG A 263 -27.42 -10.95 -1.17
CA ARG A 263 -28.70 -10.49 -1.71
C ARG A 263 -28.62 -10.36 -3.22
N ARG A 264 -27.62 -9.66 -3.76
CA ARG A 264 -27.49 -9.46 -5.21
C ARG A 264 -27.23 -10.74 -5.98
N ILE A 265 -26.37 -11.64 -5.49
CA ILE A 265 -26.16 -12.97 -6.08
C ILE A 265 -27.47 -13.78 -6.08
N ALA A 266 -28.24 -13.74 -4.98
CA ALA A 266 -29.50 -14.47 -4.91
C ALA A 266 -30.58 -13.90 -5.84
N THR A 267 -30.67 -12.58 -6.00
CA THR A 267 -31.79 -11.92 -6.71
C THR A 267 -31.52 -11.61 -8.18
N GLU A 268 -30.29 -11.26 -8.55
CA GLU A 268 -29.96 -10.85 -9.92
C GLU A 268 -29.63 -12.02 -10.84
N HIS A 269 -29.90 -11.89 -12.14
CA HIS A 269 -29.58 -12.92 -13.13
C HIS A 269 -28.07 -12.97 -13.41
N HIS A 270 -27.49 -14.17 -13.33
CA HIS A 270 -26.09 -14.45 -13.68
C HIS A 270 -25.87 -15.95 -13.96
N ALA A 271 -24.73 -16.32 -14.55
CA ALA A 271 -24.41 -17.70 -14.92
C ALA A 271 -23.68 -18.50 -13.82
N SER A 272 -23.14 -17.79 -12.83
CA SER A 272 -22.35 -18.37 -11.72
C SER A 272 -23.19 -18.95 -10.58
N CYS A 273 -22.55 -19.66 -9.65
CA CYS A 273 -23.15 -20.18 -8.41
C CYS A 273 -22.23 -19.90 -7.21
N LEU A 274 -22.81 -19.45 -6.09
CA LEU A 274 -22.13 -19.29 -4.80
C LEU A 274 -22.52 -20.44 -3.86
N LEU A 275 -21.53 -21.21 -3.42
CA LEU A 275 -21.66 -22.21 -2.36
C LEU A 275 -21.08 -21.63 -1.06
N LEU A 276 -21.82 -21.68 0.04
CA LEU A 276 -21.27 -21.31 1.35
C LEU A 276 -21.47 -22.42 2.38
N THR A 277 -20.47 -22.61 3.23
CA THR A 277 -20.58 -23.47 4.41
C THR A 277 -20.76 -22.58 5.64
N SER A 278 -21.73 -22.91 6.49
CA SER A 278 -21.94 -22.16 7.72
C SER A 278 -22.55 -23.02 8.83
N ARG A 279 -22.36 -22.62 10.09
CA ARG A 279 -23.04 -23.23 11.24
C ARG A 279 -24.48 -22.75 11.39
N GLU A 280 -24.69 -21.48 11.12
CA GLU A 280 -25.99 -20.83 11.20
C GLU A 280 -26.39 -20.36 9.80
N LYS A 281 -27.69 -20.36 9.52
CA LYS A 281 -28.16 -19.79 8.26
C LYS A 281 -28.09 -18.26 8.34
N PRO A 282 -27.39 -17.57 7.43
CA PRO A 282 -27.40 -16.10 7.40
C PRO A 282 -28.83 -15.56 7.28
N LYS A 283 -29.20 -14.57 8.10
CA LYS A 283 -30.55 -13.96 8.07
C LYS A 283 -30.99 -13.51 6.68
N THR A 284 -30.06 -13.00 5.88
CA THR A 284 -30.30 -12.59 4.48
C THR A 284 -30.94 -13.71 3.65
N LEU A 285 -30.55 -14.97 3.86
CA LEU A 285 -31.02 -16.11 3.07
C LEU A 285 -32.37 -16.66 3.55
N ILE A 286 -32.84 -16.28 4.74
CA ILE A 286 -34.10 -16.79 5.29
C ILE A 286 -35.28 -16.33 4.42
N HIS A 287 -35.25 -15.07 3.97
CA HIS A 287 -36.30 -14.47 3.15
C HIS A 287 -36.19 -14.76 1.66
N LEU A 288 -35.06 -15.31 1.20
CA LEU A 288 -34.77 -15.54 -0.22
C LEU A 288 -34.98 -17.01 -0.64
N GLU A 289 -35.15 -17.90 0.34
CA GLU A 289 -35.44 -19.32 0.11
C GLU A 289 -36.94 -19.53 -0.14
N GLY A 290 -37.29 -20.26 -1.20
CA GLY A 290 -38.67 -20.70 -1.48
C GLY A 290 -39.43 -19.91 -2.55
N ASP A 291 -39.09 -18.64 -2.82
CA ASP A 291 -39.86 -17.81 -3.76
C ASP A 291 -39.50 -18.03 -5.23
N SER A 292 -38.31 -18.59 -5.52
CA SER A 292 -37.82 -18.74 -6.89
C SER A 292 -36.86 -19.91 -7.09
N GLY A 293 -36.75 -20.91 -6.21
CA GLY A 293 -35.84 -22.07 -6.41
C GLY A 293 -34.32 -21.78 -6.56
N ALA A 294 -33.92 -20.49 -6.59
CA ALA A 294 -32.58 -20.00 -6.87
C ALA A 294 -31.65 -20.00 -5.66
N VAL A 295 -32.23 -20.01 -4.46
CA VAL A 295 -31.51 -20.15 -3.18
C VAL A 295 -31.94 -21.47 -2.55
N ARG A 296 -30.97 -22.31 -2.20
CA ARG A 296 -31.23 -23.62 -1.59
C ARG A 296 -30.36 -23.84 -0.36
N THR A 297 -30.95 -24.41 0.69
CA THR A 297 -30.23 -24.80 1.91
C THR A 297 -30.13 -26.31 2.01
N LEU A 298 -28.91 -26.85 2.09
CA LEU A 298 -28.68 -28.21 2.54
C LEU A 298 -28.46 -28.21 4.05
N ASN A 299 -29.45 -28.68 4.80
CA ASN A 299 -29.30 -28.93 6.23
C ASN A 299 -28.58 -30.26 6.43
N LEU A 300 -27.31 -30.19 6.83
CA LEU A 300 -26.46 -31.35 7.04
C LEU A 300 -26.77 -32.00 8.40
N SER A 301 -27.51 -33.12 8.37
CA SER A 301 -27.84 -33.93 9.55
C SER A 301 -26.68 -34.80 10.01
N GLY A 302 -26.80 -35.49 11.15
CA GLY A 302 -25.79 -36.45 11.60
C GLY A 302 -25.60 -37.63 10.64
N LEU A 303 -24.45 -38.29 10.74
CA LEU A 303 -24.20 -39.57 10.08
C LEU A 303 -25.15 -40.67 10.59
N SER A 304 -25.42 -41.63 9.72
CA SER A 304 -26.19 -42.83 10.04
C SER A 304 -25.41 -43.78 10.95
N ALA A 305 -26.09 -44.69 11.66
CA ALA A 305 -25.44 -45.64 12.56
C ALA A 305 -24.38 -46.52 11.86
N ILE A 306 -24.57 -46.81 10.55
CA ILE A 306 -23.60 -47.57 9.74
C ILE A 306 -22.34 -46.74 9.50
N GLU A 307 -22.48 -45.45 9.16
CA GLU A 307 -21.33 -44.56 8.98
C GLU A 307 -20.60 -44.29 10.31
N VAL A 308 -21.35 -44.20 11.43
CA VAL A 308 -20.78 -44.14 12.79
C VAL A 308 -19.96 -45.38 13.11
N GLU A 309 -20.45 -46.57 12.76
CA GLU A 309 -19.71 -47.82 12.91
C GLU A 309 -18.41 -47.80 12.10
N VAL A 310 -18.43 -47.35 10.84
CA VAL A 310 -17.22 -47.26 10.01
C VAL A 310 -16.19 -46.31 10.62
N ILE A 311 -16.62 -45.15 11.12
CA ILE A 311 -15.71 -44.22 11.80
C ILE A 311 -15.20 -44.81 13.11
N GLY A 312 -16.06 -45.41 13.93
CA GLY A 312 -15.68 -46.00 15.21
C GLY A 312 -14.68 -47.16 15.05
N THR A 313 -14.96 -48.08 14.13
CA THR A 313 -14.08 -49.21 13.81
C THR A 313 -12.74 -48.76 13.22
N ALA A 314 -12.74 -47.78 12.31
CA ALA A 314 -11.52 -47.18 11.79
C ALA A 314 -10.67 -46.50 12.89
N ASN A 315 -11.29 -46.10 14.01
CA ASN A 315 -10.61 -45.53 15.19
C ASN A 315 -10.36 -46.57 16.30
N GLY A 316 -10.50 -47.88 16.02
CA GLY A 316 -10.14 -48.97 16.92
C GLY A 316 -11.23 -49.39 17.92
N CYS A 317 -12.47 -48.93 17.76
CA CYS A 317 -13.59 -49.38 18.59
C CYS A 317 -14.25 -50.65 18.05
N HIS A 318 -14.74 -51.50 18.93
CA HIS A 318 -15.43 -52.75 18.61
C HIS A 318 -16.59 -53.02 19.59
N THR A 319 -17.57 -53.79 19.14
CA THR A 319 -18.77 -54.16 19.91
C THR A 319 -19.38 -55.44 19.35
N ASN A 320 -20.13 -56.15 20.20
CA ASN A 320 -20.80 -57.40 19.82
C ASN A 320 -22.25 -57.18 19.37
N ALA A 321 -22.78 -55.95 19.51
CA ALA A 321 -24.16 -55.62 19.18
C ALA A 321 -24.27 -54.31 18.38
N GLN A 322 -25.00 -54.37 17.26
CA GLN A 322 -25.25 -53.23 16.38
C GLN A 322 -26.04 -52.10 17.05
N SER A 323 -26.83 -52.44 18.08
CA SER A 323 -27.58 -51.47 18.89
C SER A 323 -26.68 -50.46 19.61
N HIS A 324 -25.43 -50.82 19.94
CA HIS A 324 -24.49 -49.92 20.60
C HIS A 324 -24.02 -48.77 19.68
N TRP A 325 -23.84 -49.04 18.38
CA TRP A 325 -23.55 -47.99 17.39
C TRP A 325 -24.72 -47.03 17.22
N HIS A 326 -25.95 -47.56 17.27
CA HIS A 326 -27.15 -46.72 17.27
C HIS A 326 -27.24 -45.84 18.53
N HIS A 327 -26.84 -46.36 19.69
CA HIS A 327 -26.81 -45.58 20.93
C HIS A 327 -25.76 -44.47 20.88
N LEU A 328 -24.55 -44.75 20.36
CA LEU A 328 -23.52 -43.72 20.12
C LEU A 328 -23.98 -42.67 19.09
N GLN A 329 -24.63 -43.10 18.01
CA GLN A 329 -25.18 -42.21 17.00
C GLN A 329 -26.21 -41.26 17.60
N GLN A 330 -27.13 -41.74 18.44
CA GLN A 330 -28.12 -40.91 19.13
C GLN A 330 -27.46 -39.92 20.11
N SER A 331 -26.49 -40.41 20.88
CA SER A 331 -25.82 -39.62 21.92
C SER A 331 -25.05 -38.42 21.37
N TYR A 332 -24.37 -38.60 20.24
CA TYR A 332 -23.59 -37.55 19.58
C TYR A 332 -24.30 -36.95 18.36
N ALA A 333 -25.59 -37.23 18.19
CA ALA A 333 -26.39 -36.83 17.03
C ALA A 333 -25.71 -37.08 15.68
N GLY A 334 -24.94 -38.17 15.55
CA GLY A 334 -24.19 -38.53 14.36
C GLY A 334 -23.07 -37.56 13.96
N ASN A 335 -22.59 -36.69 14.86
CA ASN A 335 -21.54 -35.72 14.55
C ASN A 335 -20.18 -36.43 14.34
N PRO A 336 -19.59 -36.41 13.13
CA PRO A 336 -18.36 -37.14 12.80
C PRO A 336 -17.18 -36.78 13.71
N LEU A 337 -17.01 -35.49 14.03
CA LEU A 337 -15.92 -35.04 14.90
C LEU A 337 -16.14 -35.50 16.34
N ALA A 338 -17.35 -35.34 16.87
CA ALA A 338 -17.69 -35.80 18.21
C ALA A 338 -17.51 -37.33 18.34
N ILE A 339 -17.88 -38.09 17.30
CA ILE A 339 -17.68 -39.54 17.24
C ILE A 339 -16.20 -39.89 17.22
N LYS A 340 -15.37 -39.18 16.44
CA LYS A 340 -13.90 -39.41 16.45
C LYS A 340 -13.30 -39.18 17.84
N ILE A 341 -13.66 -38.06 18.50
CA ILE A 341 -13.21 -37.73 19.86
C ILE A 341 -13.73 -38.75 20.89
N ALA A 342 -14.98 -39.22 20.75
CA ALA A 342 -15.53 -40.24 21.63
C ALA A 342 -14.87 -41.61 21.40
N ALA A 343 -14.62 -41.99 20.14
CA ALA A 343 -14.00 -43.27 19.79
C ALA A 343 -12.55 -43.37 20.31
N THR A 344 -11.79 -42.27 20.30
CA THR A 344 -10.46 -42.24 20.92
C THR A 344 -10.54 -42.45 22.43
N THR A 345 -11.53 -41.84 23.09
CA THR A 345 -11.79 -42.04 24.53
C THR A 345 -12.18 -43.50 24.84
N ILE A 346 -13.02 -44.13 24.01
CA ILE A 346 -13.44 -45.53 24.17
C ILE A 346 -12.25 -46.47 23.96
N ARG A 347 -11.43 -46.23 22.92
CA ARG A 347 -10.22 -46.98 22.67
C ARG A 347 -9.28 -46.95 23.87
N ASP A 348 -9.03 -45.77 24.41
CA ASP A 348 -7.96 -45.58 25.39
C ASP A 348 -8.40 -45.97 26.82
N LEU A 349 -9.67 -45.75 27.20
CA LEU A 349 -10.18 -46.06 28.55
C LEU A 349 -10.89 -47.42 28.66
N PHE A 350 -11.41 -47.96 27.56
CA PHE A 350 -12.23 -49.18 27.53
C PHE A 350 -11.68 -50.24 26.57
N ASP A 351 -10.41 -50.12 26.17
CA ASP A 351 -9.73 -51.00 25.21
C ASP A 351 -10.51 -51.15 23.89
N GLY A 352 -11.22 -50.10 23.48
CA GLY A 352 -12.06 -50.09 22.29
C GLY A 352 -13.44 -50.72 22.46
N ASN A 353 -13.78 -51.26 23.63
CA ASN A 353 -15.07 -51.89 23.87
C ASN A 353 -16.18 -50.86 24.11
N VAL A 354 -17.02 -50.63 23.11
CA VAL A 354 -18.15 -49.69 23.18
C VAL A 354 -19.19 -50.15 24.22
N THR A 355 -19.34 -51.45 24.43
CA THR A 355 -20.30 -52.00 25.41
C THR A 355 -19.94 -51.57 26.83
N ALA A 356 -18.67 -51.77 27.20
CA ALA A 356 -18.16 -51.39 28.51
C ALA A 356 -18.26 -49.88 28.78
N PHE A 357 -18.08 -49.06 27.73
CA PHE A 357 -18.25 -47.61 27.82
C PHE A 357 -19.70 -47.20 28.11
N LEU A 358 -20.66 -47.82 27.41
CA LEU A 358 -22.09 -47.49 27.55
C LEU A 358 -22.66 -47.97 28.91
N GLU A 359 -22.16 -49.08 29.45
CA GLU A 359 -22.60 -49.64 30.74
C GLU A 359 -22.20 -48.79 31.95
N GLN A 360 -21.15 -47.97 31.85
CA GLN A 360 -20.64 -47.14 32.95
C GLN A 360 -21.51 -45.90 33.25
N GLY A 361 -22.54 -45.63 32.44
CA GLY A 361 -23.43 -44.49 32.66
C GLY A 361 -22.74 -43.13 32.61
N ILE A 362 -21.56 -43.04 31.98
CA ILE A 362 -20.85 -41.77 31.74
C ILE A 362 -21.82 -40.87 31.00
N ILE A 363 -22.06 -39.66 31.52
CA ILE A 363 -22.96 -38.67 30.94
C ILE A 363 -22.58 -38.49 29.46
N LEU A 364 -23.37 -39.10 28.59
CA LEU A 364 -23.26 -38.94 27.15
C LEU A 364 -23.60 -37.49 26.88
N CYS A 365 -22.57 -36.68 26.68
CA CYS A 365 -22.72 -35.24 26.51
C CYS A 365 -23.62 -34.97 25.31
N ASN A 366 -24.74 -34.26 25.54
CA ASN A 366 -25.65 -33.84 24.47
C ASN A 366 -25.00 -32.72 23.65
N GLY A 367 -24.14 -33.07 22.71
CA GLY A 367 -23.55 -32.14 21.75
C GLY A 367 -22.04 -31.95 21.90
N ILE A 368 -21.45 -31.34 20.86
CA ILE A 368 -19.99 -31.24 20.70
C ILE A 368 -19.33 -30.27 21.69
N GLU A 369 -20.02 -29.21 22.12
CA GLU A 369 -19.46 -28.22 23.06
C GLU A 369 -19.28 -28.80 24.46
N ALA A 370 -20.27 -29.53 24.97
CA ALA A 370 -20.18 -30.23 26.25
C ALA A 370 -19.09 -31.31 26.22
N LEU A 371 -18.97 -32.04 25.11
CA LEU A 371 -17.88 -33.01 24.89
C LEU A 371 -16.51 -32.31 24.91
N LEU A 372 -16.37 -31.20 24.18
CA LEU A 372 -15.12 -30.43 24.15
C LEU A 372 -14.78 -29.88 25.54
N SER A 373 -15.75 -29.40 26.31
CA SER A 373 -15.54 -28.98 27.70
C SER A 373 -15.03 -30.10 28.58
N GLN A 374 -15.70 -31.25 28.55
CA GLN A 374 -15.28 -32.40 29.34
C GLN A 374 -13.88 -32.89 28.96
N GLN A 375 -13.54 -32.88 27.66
CA GLN A 375 -12.21 -33.26 27.21
C GLN A 375 -11.17 -32.22 27.63
N PHE A 376 -11.47 -30.93 27.45
CA PHE A 376 -10.59 -29.83 27.83
C PHE A 376 -10.25 -29.86 29.33
N ASP A 377 -11.23 -30.14 30.20
CA ASP A 377 -11.05 -30.24 31.65
C ASP A 377 -10.17 -31.43 32.07
N ARG A 378 -10.07 -32.47 31.23
CA ARG A 378 -9.22 -33.66 31.47
C ARG A 378 -7.79 -33.48 30.99
N LEU A 379 -7.53 -32.47 30.16
CA LEU A 379 -6.20 -32.21 29.62
C LEU A 379 -5.24 -31.77 30.73
N SER A 380 -3.98 -32.18 30.59
CA SER A 380 -2.90 -31.63 31.39
C SER A 380 -2.68 -30.15 31.10
N GLN A 381 -2.06 -29.43 32.04
CA GLN A 381 -1.77 -28.00 31.87
C GLN A 381 -0.95 -27.71 30.59
N ILE A 382 0.01 -28.58 30.24
CA ILE A 382 0.82 -28.40 29.03
C ILE A 382 -0.02 -28.57 27.76
N GLU A 383 -0.95 -29.52 27.74
CA GLU A 383 -1.86 -29.72 26.61
C GLU A 383 -2.79 -28.51 26.42
N GLN A 384 -3.35 -27.99 27.52
CA GLN A 384 -4.18 -26.77 27.48
C GLN A 384 -3.37 -25.57 26.96
N GLN A 385 -2.14 -25.38 27.43
CA GLN A 385 -1.26 -24.30 26.94
C GLN A 385 -0.95 -24.45 25.45
N ILE A 386 -0.70 -25.66 24.95
CA ILE A 386 -0.50 -25.91 23.51
C ILE A 386 -1.76 -25.52 22.73
N LEU A 387 -2.95 -25.90 23.21
CA LEU A 387 -4.20 -25.52 22.56
C LEU A 387 -4.37 -23.99 22.52
N TYR A 388 -4.05 -23.27 23.60
CA TYR A 388 -4.08 -21.81 23.61
C TYR A 388 -3.12 -21.22 22.57
N TRP A 389 -1.87 -21.69 22.50
CA TRP A 389 -0.91 -21.21 21.50
C TRP A 389 -1.35 -21.49 20.06
N LEU A 390 -1.91 -22.67 19.77
CA LEU A 390 -2.46 -22.96 18.45
C LEU A 390 -3.71 -22.10 18.12
N ALA A 391 -4.50 -21.73 19.13
CA ALA A 391 -5.62 -20.80 18.96
C ALA A 391 -5.15 -19.36 18.71
N ILE A 392 -4.09 -18.91 19.39
CA ILE A 392 -3.45 -17.59 19.21
C ILE A 392 -2.78 -17.50 17.84
N GLY A 393 -2.08 -18.55 17.40
CA GLY A 393 -1.35 -18.57 16.14
C GLY A 393 -2.23 -18.44 14.89
N ARG A 394 -3.52 -18.84 14.96
CA ARG A 394 -4.55 -18.80 13.89
C ARG A 394 -4.26 -19.57 12.60
N GLU A 395 -3.00 -19.89 12.31
CA GLU A 395 -2.54 -20.69 11.18
C GLU A 395 -1.86 -21.98 11.66
N ALA A 396 -1.30 -22.74 10.72
CA ALA A 396 -0.51 -23.91 11.06
C ALA A 396 0.86 -23.48 11.60
N VAL A 397 1.19 -23.92 12.82
CA VAL A 397 2.41 -23.55 13.55
C VAL A 397 3.38 -24.72 13.59
N SER A 398 4.66 -24.46 13.36
CA SER A 398 5.72 -25.46 13.47
C SER A 398 6.10 -25.72 14.94
N ILE A 399 6.76 -26.85 15.20
CA ILE A 399 7.24 -27.19 16.55
C ILE A 399 8.26 -26.16 17.06
N ALA A 400 9.09 -25.61 16.17
CA ALA A 400 10.10 -24.63 16.53
C ALA A 400 9.48 -23.30 16.98
N GLU A 401 8.47 -22.83 16.26
CA GLU A 401 7.70 -21.62 16.62
C GLU A 401 6.95 -21.84 17.94
N LEU A 402 6.24 -22.97 18.07
CA LEU A 402 5.52 -23.29 19.30
C LEU A 402 6.46 -23.30 20.52
N LEU A 403 7.62 -23.95 20.43
CA LEU A 403 8.59 -24.00 21.53
C LEU A 403 9.17 -22.62 21.89
N ALA A 404 9.27 -21.70 20.93
CA ALA A 404 9.76 -20.34 21.17
C ALA A 404 8.78 -19.49 21.97
N ASP A 405 7.48 -19.80 21.89
CA ASP A 405 6.42 -19.05 22.58
C ASP A 405 6.23 -19.48 24.05
N PHE A 406 6.65 -20.69 24.46
CA PHE A 406 6.50 -21.19 25.84
C PHE A 406 7.42 -20.49 26.84
N ILE A 407 6.84 -19.95 27.93
CA ILE A 407 7.58 -19.34 29.05
C ILE A 407 7.14 -19.98 30.39
N PRO A 408 8.07 -20.55 31.19
CA PRO A 408 9.48 -20.84 30.85
C PRO A 408 9.58 -21.83 29.70
N SER A 409 10.72 -21.84 28.99
CA SER A 409 10.96 -22.70 27.83
C SER A 409 10.57 -24.15 28.14
N GLY A 410 9.46 -24.60 27.56
CA GLY A 410 8.91 -25.93 27.81
C GLY A 410 9.93 -27.01 27.46
N CYS A 411 9.98 -28.09 28.24
CA CYS A 411 10.81 -29.23 27.87
C CYS A 411 10.32 -29.78 26.53
N ARG A 412 11.17 -29.75 25.49
CA ARG A 412 10.83 -30.24 24.14
C ARG A 412 10.17 -31.62 24.16
N THR A 413 10.61 -32.50 25.05
CA THR A 413 10.04 -33.84 25.24
C THR A 413 8.59 -33.81 25.72
N GLN A 414 8.26 -32.92 26.65
CA GLN A 414 6.89 -32.76 27.17
C GLN A 414 5.96 -32.18 26.10
N VAL A 415 6.41 -31.17 25.35
CA VAL A 415 5.62 -30.57 24.25
C VAL A 415 5.38 -31.60 23.15
N LEU A 416 6.39 -32.39 22.77
CA LEU A 416 6.22 -33.46 21.79
C LEU A 416 5.26 -34.56 22.27
N ALA A 417 5.35 -34.97 23.54
CA ALA A 417 4.44 -35.95 24.12
C ALA A 417 3.00 -35.43 24.17
N ALA A 418 2.81 -34.15 24.53
CA ALA A 418 1.52 -33.49 24.56
C ALA A 418 0.93 -33.32 23.15
N LEU A 419 1.73 -32.94 22.14
CA LEU A 419 1.27 -32.90 20.75
C LEU A 419 0.84 -34.29 20.24
N GLN A 420 1.58 -35.34 20.58
CA GLN A 420 1.20 -36.72 20.25
C GLN A 420 -0.10 -37.14 20.94
N SER A 421 -0.30 -36.73 22.19
CA SER A 421 -1.54 -36.96 22.93
C SER A 421 -2.73 -36.23 22.28
N LEU A 422 -2.58 -34.94 21.99
CA LEU A 422 -3.61 -34.11 21.34
C LEU A 422 -3.97 -34.61 19.93
N ASP A 423 -2.98 -35.08 19.15
CA ASP A 423 -3.19 -35.70 17.83
C ASP A 423 -4.00 -37.00 17.98
N ARG A 424 -3.63 -37.87 18.94
CA ARG A 424 -4.39 -39.10 19.23
C ARG A 424 -5.82 -38.83 19.66
N GLN A 425 -6.08 -37.72 20.35
CA GLN A 425 -7.41 -37.29 20.78
C GLN A 425 -8.22 -36.62 19.66
N SER A 426 -7.65 -36.43 18.47
CA SER A 426 -8.28 -35.75 17.32
C SER A 426 -8.66 -34.29 17.59
N LEU A 427 -7.94 -33.59 18.47
CA LEU A 427 -8.18 -32.17 18.78
C LEU A 427 -7.37 -31.20 17.89
N ILE A 428 -6.28 -31.69 17.29
CA ILE A 428 -5.40 -30.93 16.38
C ILE A 428 -5.39 -31.56 14.99
N GLU A 429 -5.01 -30.78 13.99
CA GLU A 429 -4.74 -31.23 12.63
C GLU A 429 -3.26 -31.08 12.33
N LYS A 430 -2.71 -32.03 11.57
CA LYS A 430 -1.31 -32.05 11.15
C LYS A 430 -1.22 -31.92 9.64
N SER A 431 -0.51 -30.91 9.16
CA SER A 431 -0.22 -30.71 7.74
C SER A 431 1.24 -30.30 7.57
N SER A 432 1.99 -31.05 6.74
CA SER A 432 3.38 -30.72 6.37
C SER A 432 4.33 -30.45 7.56
N GLY A 433 4.14 -31.13 8.69
CA GLY A 433 4.97 -30.93 9.89
C GLY A 433 4.58 -29.74 10.78
N CYS A 434 3.51 -29.02 10.41
CA CYS A 434 2.88 -27.98 11.20
C CYS A 434 1.57 -28.49 11.82
N PHE A 435 1.11 -27.79 12.86
CA PHE A 435 -0.07 -28.15 13.64
C PHE A 435 -1.05 -26.98 13.66
N THR A 436 -2.34 -27.25 13.54
CA THR A 436 -3.41 -26.26 13.73
C THR A 436 -4.58 -26.89 14.48
N LEU A 437 -5.52 -26.08 14.93
CA LEU A 437 -6.76 -26.57 15.50
C LEU A 437 -7.81 -26.76 14.41
N GLN A 438 -8.71 -27.71 14.60
CA GLN A 438 -9.94 -27.75 13.79
C GLN A 438 -10.77 -26.49 14.07
N PRO A 439 -11.52 -25.94 13.09
CA PRO A 439 -12.23 -24.66 13.27
C PRO A 439 -13.12 -24.58 14.51
N VAL A 440 -13.86 -25.65 14.82
CA VAL A 440 -14.73 -25.72 16.01
C VAL A 440 -13.93 -25.75 17.32
N VAL A 441 -12.84 -26.51 17.33
CA VAL A 441 -11.93 -26.58 18.50
C VAL A 441 -11.24 -25.23 18.69
N MET A 442 -10.80 -24.58 17.61
CA MET A 442 -10.17 -23.26 17.65
C MET A 442 -11.08 -22.21 18.27
N GLU A 443 -12.35 -22.16 17.86
CA GLU A 443 -13.32 -21.24 18.42
C GLU A 443 -13.60 -21.52 19.89
N TYR A 444 -13.85 -22.79 20.26
CA TYR A 444 -14.07 -23.18 21.64
C TYR A 444 -12.88 -22.77 22.53
N VAL A 445 -11.67 -23.17 22.14
CA VAL A 445 -10.44 -22.85 22.89
C VAL A 445 -10.20 -21.34 22.95
N THR A 446 -10.47 -20.60 21.87
CA THR A 446 -10.38 -19.12 21.88
C THR A 446 -11.36 -18.53 22.88
N ALA A 447 -12.62 -18.98 22.88
CA ALA A 447 -13.64 -18.47 23.79
C ALA A 447 -13.26 -18.74 25.26
N VAL A 448 -12.85 -19.97 25.57
CA VAL A 448 -12.36 -20.37 26.90
C VAL A 448 -11.15 -19.52 27.32
N PHE A 449 -10.18 -19.34 26.42
CA PHE A 449 -9.00 -18.52 26.68
C PHE A 449 -9.39 -17.07 27.02
N VAL A 450 -10.24 -16.45 26.20
CA VAL A 450 -10.69 -15.07 26.44
C VAL A 450 -11.49 -14.95 27.74
N ASP A 451 -12.31 -15.94 28.09
CA ASP A 451 -13.08 -15.93 29.35
C ASP A 451 -12.17 -16.04 30.55
N ARG A 452 -11.14 -16.90 30.44
CA ARG A 452 -10.12 -17.04 31.46
C ARG A 452 -9.35 -15.74 31.65
N ILE A 453 -8.83 -15.13 30.59
CA ILE A 453 -8.11 -13.85 30.69
C ILE A 453 -9.02 -12.74 31.27
N CYS A 454 -10.29 -12.69 30.87
CA CYS A 454 -11.25 -11.73 31.43
C CYS A 454 -11.45 -11.92 32.94
N GLU A 455 -11.57 -13.16 33.40
CA GLU A 455 -11.61 -13.50 34.82
C GLU A 455 -10.33 -13.08 35.53
N GLU A 456 -9.16 -13.44 35.00
CA GLU A 456 -7.84 -13.12 35.56
C GLU A 456 -7.59 -11.61 35.71
N ILE A 457 -7.96 -10.79 34.71
CA ILE A 457 -7.87 -9.33 34.80
C ILE A 457 -8.82 -8.80 35.89
N THR A 458 -10.00 -9.39 36.04
CA THR A 458 -11.01 -8.95 37.03
C THR A 458 -10.62 -9.33 38.45
N THR A 459 -10.04 -10.53 38.64
CA THR A 459 -9.64 -11.07 39.95
C THR A 459 -8.19 -10.73 40.33
N LEU A 460 -7.43 -10.17 39.38
CA LEU A 460 -5.99 -9.93 39.44
C LEU A 460 -5.14 -11.21 39.50
N ASP A 461 -5.66 -12.40 39.22
CA ASP A 461 -4.87 -13.64 39.14
C ASP A 461 -4.27 -13.86 37.73
N ILE A 462 -3.19 -13.17 37.40
CA ILE A 462 -2.71 -12.97 36.02
C ILE A 462 -1.79 -14.07 35.48
N ALA A 463 -1.99 -15.33 35.85
CA ALA A 463 -1.10 -16.43 35.44
C ALA A 463 -1.09 -16.68 33.93
N ASN A 464 -2.26 -16.85 33.29
CA ASN A 464 -2.32 -17.05 31.83
C ASN A 464 -2.07 -15.75 31.08
N PHE A 465 -2.49 -14.61 31.65
CA PHE A 465 -2.18 -13.28 31.13
C PHE A 465 -0.67 -12.98 31.06
N ASN A 466 0.13 -13.59 31.95
CA ASN A 466 1.59 -13.51 31.88
C ASN A 466 2.23 -14.59 31.00
N ASN A 467 1.61 -15.76 30.84
CA ASN A 467 2.22 -16.89 30.12
C ASN A 467 1.88 -16.96 28.63
N HIS A 468 0.88 -16.20 28.15
CA HIS A 468 0.47 -16.20 26.75
C HIS A 468 0.37 -14.78 26.19
N ALA A 469 0.72 -14.62 24.92
CA ALA A 469 0.51 -13.37 24.20
C ALA A 469 -0.95 -13.26 23.75
N LEU A 470 -1.58 -12.10 23.93
CA LEU A 470 -2.91 -11.83 23.37
C LEU A 470 -2.85 -11.57 21.86
N ILE A 471 -1.76 -10.92 21.42
CA ILE A 471 -1.41 -10.73 20.01
C ILE A 471 0.09 -10.96 19.86
N GLN A 472 0.53 -11.43 18.69
CA GLN A 472 1.94 -11.59 18.36
C GLN A 472 2.36 -10.42 17.44
N ALA A 473 3.15 -9.49 17.96
CA ALA A 473 3.56 -8.29 17.22
C ALA A 473 4.45 -8.62 16.00
N GLN A 474 5.14 -9.76 15.97
CA GLN A 474 5.92 -10.20 14.79
C GLN A 474 5.15 -11.11 13.82
N ALA A 475 3.89 -11.44 14.13
CA ALA A 475 3.03 -12.20 13.21
C ALA A 475 2.78 -11.43 11.91
N GLN A 476 2.31 -12.17 10.91
CA GLN A 476 1.88 -11.57 9.65
C GLN A 476 0.72 -10.60 9.90
N ASP A 477 0.64 -9.51 9.15
CA ASP A 477 -0.29 -8.42 9.47
C ASP A 477 -1.74 -8.86 9.48
N TYR A 478 -2.16 -9.68 8.51
CA TYR A 478 -3.52 -10.21 8.48
C TYR A 478 -3.81 -11.21 9.63
N VAL A 479 -2.80 -11.95 10.09
CA VAL A 479 -2.92 -12.85 11.25
C VAL A 479 -3.12 -12.02 12.51
N ARG A 480 -2.33 -10.97 12.69
CA ARG A 480 -2.49 -10.03 13.80
C ARG A 480 -3.85 -9.33 13.76
N GLU A 481 -4.31 -8.85 12.60
CA GLU A 481 -5.67 -8.31 12.45
C GLU A 481 -6.74 -9.35 12.86
N SER A 482 -6.53 -10.64 12.56
CA SER A 482 -7.40 -11.73 13.02
C SER A 482 -7.31 -11.92 14.54
N GLN A 483 -6.12 -11.89 15.14
CA GLN A 483 -5.93 -11.97 16.60
C GLN A 483 -6.65 -10.82 17.31
N VAL A 484 -6.51 -9.58 16.84
CA VAL A 484 -7.25 -8.43 17.38
C VAL A 484 -8.76 -8.67 17.34
N ARG A 485 -9.29 -9.10 16.18
CA ARG A 485 -10.73 -9.34 15.98
C ARG A 485 -11.28 -10.50 16.79
N MET A 486 -10.50 -11.55 16.99
CA MET A 486 -10.97 -12.80 17.60
C MET A 486 -10.57 -12.96 19.07
N ILE A 487 -9.64 -12.14 19.57
CA ILE A 487 -9.15 -12.18 20.96
C ILE A 487 -9.39 -10.84 21.64
N LEU A 488 -8.78 -9.75 21.16
CA LEU A 488 -8.84 -8.45 21.86
C LEU A 488 -10.25 -7.84 21.87
N VAL A 489 -10.95 -7.85 20.74
CA VAL A 489 -12.32 -7.29 20.65
C VAL A 489 -13.28 -8.05 21.59
N PRO A 490 -13.40 -9.40 21.53
CA PRO A 490 -14.23 -10.15 22.47
C PRO A 490 -13.80 -10.01 23.93
N LEU A 491 -12.50 -9.88 24.21
CA LEU A 491 -11.99 -9.66 25.56
C LEU A 491 -12.48 -8.31 26.11
N VAL A 492 -12.35 -7.24 25.32
CA VAL A 492 -12.86 -5.92 25.70
C VAL A 492 -14.37 -5.93 25.87
N ASP A 493 -15.13 -6.61 25.00
CA ASP A 493 -16.58 -6.72 25.14
C ASP A 493 -16.99 -7.39 26.46
N ARG A 494 -16.30 -8.48 26.84
CA ARG A 494 -16.55 -9.17 28.12
C ARG A 494 -16.12 -8.34 29.33
N LEU A 495 -15.02 -7.59 29.21
CA LEU A 495 -14.58 -6.64 30.24
C LEU A 495 -15.57 -5.49 30.38
N ILE A 496 -16.13 -4.95 29.29
CA ILE A 496 -17.21 -3.94 29.33
C ILE A 496 -18.45 -4.52 30.01
N GLY A 497 -18.79 -5.80 29.74
CA GLY A 497 -19.89 -6.49 30.42
C GLY A 497 -19.73 -6.55 31.94
N LYS A 498 -18.49 -6.75 32.45
CA LYS A 498 -18.20 -6.83 33.89
C LYS A 498 -17.93 -5.46 34.55
N LEU A 499 -17.18 -4.59 33.88
CA LEU A 499 -16.65 -3.32 34.38
C LEU A 499 -17.38 -2.10 33.81
N ARG A 500 -18.45 -2.26 33.04
CA ARG A 500 -19.44 -1.25 32.58
C ARG A 500 -18.94 -0.05 31.75
N SER A 501 -17.66 0.32 31.80
CA SER A 501 -17.11 1.47 31.09
C SER A 501 -15.62 1.32 30.73
N LYS A 502 -15.18 2.00 29.68
CA LYS A 502 -13.75 2.07 29.29
C LYS A 502 -12.87 2.64 30.42
N LEU A 503 -13.40 3.57 31.21
CA LEU A 503 -12.68 4.20 32.33
C LEU A 503 -12.43 3.19 33.47
N GLU A 504 -13.42 2.37 33.83
CA GLU A 504 -13.26 1.32 34.83
C GLU A 504 -12.30 0.22 34.36
N ILE A 505 -12.34 -0.13 33.06
CA ILE A 505 -11.35 -1.03 32.46
C ILE A 505 -9.94 -0.45 32.62
N LYS A 506 -9.73 0.83 32.27
CA LYS A 506 -8.45 1.51 32.49
C LYS A 506 -7.98 1.38 33.95
N GLN A 507 -8.84 1.71 34.91
CA GLN A 507 -8.51 1.63 36.34
C GLN A 507 -8.11 0.21 36.79
N GLN A 508 -8.75 -0.82 36.23
CA GLN A 508 -8.36 -2.21 36.51
C GLN A 508 -7.03 -2.58 35.84
N LEU A 509 -6.79 -2.15 34.60
CA LEU A 509 -5.49 -2.35 33.94
C LEU A 509 -4.36 -1.63 34.68
N ASP A 510 -4.61 -0.45 35.25
CA ASP A 510 -3.64 0.26 36.10
C ASP A 510 -3.30 -0.57 37.36
N ARG A 511 -4.29 -1.25 37.97
CA ARG A 511 -4.04 -2.18 39.09
C ARG A 511 -3.27 -3.43 38.66
N VAL A 512 -3.57 -3.96 37.48
CA VAL A 512 -2.80 -5.07 36.89
C VAL A 512 -1.35 -4.65 36.67
N LEU A 513 -1.09 -3.45 36.15
CA LEU A 513 0.27 -2.93 35.99
C LEU A 513 1.01 -2.86 37.33
N VAL A 514 0.38 -2.34 38.40
CA VAL A 514 0.98 -2.35 39.74
C VAL A 514 1.33 -3.78 40.17
N LYS A 515 0.42 -4.74 39.98
CA LYS A 515 0.66 -6.15 40.32
C LYS A 515 1.82 -6.76 39.52
N VAL A 516 1.86 -6.53 38.21
CA VAL A 516 2.94 -6.99 37.32
C VAL A 516 4.28 -6.46 37.81
N ARG A 517 4.36 -5.20 38.20
CA ARG A 517 5.58 -4.60 38.75
C ARG A 517 5.97 -5.11 40.13
N THR A 518 5.02 -5.52 40.96
CA THR A 518 5.36 -6.04 42.29
C THR A 518 5.77 -7.50 42.29
N GLU A 519 5.15 -8.32 41.42
CA GLU A 519 5.33 -9.79 41.45
C GLU A 519 6.21 -10.32 40.31
N PHE A 520 6.35 -9.58 39.21
CA PHE A 520 6.93 -10.07 37.95
C PHE A 520 8.08 -9.19 37.39
N ALA A 521 8.57 -8.20 38.15
CA ALA A 521 9.56 -7.20 37.73
C ALA A 521 10.99 -7.69 37.43
N ASP A 522 11.19 -8.99 37.18
CA ASP A 522 12.41 -9.57 36.63
C ASP A 522 12.13 -10.92 35.94
N THR A 523 10.85 -11.23 35.71
CA THR A 523 10.44 -12.53 35.16
C THR A 523 10.10 -12.36 33.68
N LYS A 524 10.47 -13.36 32.88
CA LYS A 524 10.01 -13.40 31.49
C LYS A 524 8.51 -13.65 31.47
N GLY A 525 7.80 -12.88 30.66
CA GLY A 525 6.36 -13.02 30.50
C GLY A 525 5.80 -12.05 29.47
N TYR A 526 4.51 -12.19 29.21
CA TYR A 526 3.75 -11.42 28.23
C TYR A 526 2.88 -10.33 28.86
N ALA A 527 2.77 -10.27 30.20
CA ALA A 527 1.83 -9.37 30.86
C ALA A 527 2.08 -7.88 30.52
N GLY A 528 3.34 -7.45 30.47
CA GLY A 528 3.70 -6.08 30.10
C GLY A 528 3.29 -5.73 28.66
N GLY A 529 3.58 -6.62 27.70
CA GLY A 529 3.18 -6.42 26.31
C GLY A 529 1.66 -6.51 26.10
N ASN A 530 0.99 -7.44 26.79
CA ASN A 530 -0.46 -7.58 26.76
C ASN A 530 -1.18 -6.34 27.31
N LEU A 531 -0.65 -5.73 28.39
CA LEU A 531 -1.15 -4.45 28.91
C LEU A 531 -1.07 -3.35 27.85
N ILE A 532 0.10 -3.18 27.24
CA ILE A 532 0.31 -2.19 26.18
C ILE A 532 -0.66 -2.39 25.02
N ASN A 533 -0.78 -3.64 24.53
CA ASN A 533 -1.65 -3.98 23.41
C ASN A 533 -3.14 -3.72 23.73
N LEU A 534 -3.59 -3.99 24.96
CA LEU A 534 -4.96 -3.69 25.41
C LEU A 534 -5.20 -2.19 25.54
N LEU A 535 -4.27 -1.44 26.14
CA LEU A 535 -4.38 0.00 26.30
C LEU A 535 -4.39 0.70 24.94
N GLN A 536 -3.56 0.24 24.00
CA GLN A 536 -3.58 0.69 22.60
C GLN A 536 -4.93 0.44 21.94
N HIS A 537 -5.47 -0.78 22.05
CA HIS A 537 -6.77 -1.12 21.44
C HIS A 537 -7.92 -0.28 22.02
N LEU A 538 -7.85 0.05 23.31
CA LEU A 538 -8.79 0.95 23.99
C LEU A 538 -8.58 2.44 23.63
N GLN A 539 -7.53 2.77 22.87
CA GLN A 539 -7.10 4.13 22.53
C GLN A 539 -6.81 4.98 23.78
N ILE A 540 -6.21 4.36 24.80
CA ILE A 540 -5.78 5.02 26.03
C ILE A 540 -4.36 5.56 25.82
N ASP A 541 -4.16 6.83 26.14
CA ASP A 541 -2.85 7.48 26.15
C ASP A 541 -1.95 6.88 27.25
N LEU A 542 -0.76 6.43 26.85
CA LEU A 542 0.25 5.84 27.73
C LEU A 542 1.23 6.88 28.30
N SER A 543 0.97 8.16 28.06
CA SER A 543 1.85 9.21 28.54
C SER A 543 1.99 9.18 30.07
N GLY A 544 3.23 9.19 30.55
CA GLY A 544 3.57 9.12 31.99
C GLY A 544 3.41 7.75 32.66
N TYR A 545 3.09 6.68 31.92
CA TYR A 545 3.06 5.32 32.49
C TYR A 545 4.46 4.85 32.88
N ASP A 546 4.53 3.96 33.87
CA ASP A 546 5.78 3.41 34.37
C ASP A 546 5.81 1.89 34.27
N PHE A 547 6.60 1.38 33.32
CA PHE A 547 6.84 -0.02 33.02
C PHE A 547 8.28 -0.45 33.36
N SER A 548 8.99 0.31 34.22
CA SER A 548 10.38 0.00 34.56
C SER A 548 10.56 -1.43 35.07
N ASP A 549 11.73 -1.99 34.78
CA ASP A 549 12.19 -3.30 35.25
C ASP A 549 11.36 -4.49 34.70
N LEU A 550 10.38 -4.27 33.82
CA LEU A 550 9.57 -5.34 33.25
C LEU A 550 10.21 -6.01 32.01
N CYS A 551 9.91 -7.29 31.81
CA CYS A 551 10.07 -7.95 30.52
C CYS A 551 8.85 -7.66 29.63
N ILE A 552 9.07 -7.05 28.47
CA ILE A 552 8.02 -6.66 27.53
C ILE A 552 8.18 -7.46 26.24
N GLN A 553 7.23 -8.39 26.04
CA GLN A 553 7.22 -9.25 24.86
C GLN A 553 5.97 -9.03 24.00
N GLN A 554 6.15 -9.10 22.68
CA GLN A 554 5.05 -9.01 21.70
C GLN A 554 4.22 -7.72 21.79
N ALA A 555 4.83 -6.60 22.21
CA ALA A 555 4.18 -5.30 22.21
C ALA A 555 4.16 -4.70 20.79
N TYR A 556 3.02 -4.18 20.37
CA TYR A 556 2.84 -3.52 19.08
C TYR A 556 2.65 -2.00 19.27
N LEU A 557 3.74 -1.24 19.17
CA LEU A 557 3.75 0.19 19.47
C LEU A 557 3.56 1.17 18.28
N PRO A 558 3.49 0.76 17.00
CA PRO A 558 3.27 1.72 15.93
C PRO A 558 2.03 2.60 16.14
N GLY A 559 2.21 3.92 15.97
CA GLY A 559 1.13 4.92 16.08
C GLY A 559 0.75 5.31 17.51
N MET A 560 1.47 4.82 18.53
CA MET A 560 1.21 5.17 19.93
C MET A 560 1.93 6.44 20.36
N ASN A 561 1.31 7.20 21.27
CA ASN A 561 1.96 8.26 22.02
C ASN A 561 2.54 7.69 23.32
N LEU A 562 3.86 7.81 23.51
CA LEU A 562 4.59 7.31 24.69
C LEU A 562 5.33 8.44 25.40
N HIS A 563 4.69 9.61 25.53
CA HIS A 563 5.33 10.76 26.14
C HIS A 563 5.64 10.51 27.60
N ASP A 564 6.87 10.79 28.03
CA ASP A 564 7.31 10.63 29.42
C ASP A 564 7.06 9.22 30.01
N THR A 565 6.90 8.18 29.17
CA THR A 565 6.71 6.80 29.62
C THR A 565 8.05 6.23 30.10
N ASN A 566 8.07 5.56 31.24
CA ASN A 566 9.28 4.99 31.83
C ASN A 566 9.44 3.50 31.48
N PHE A 567 10.46 3.18 30.70
CA PHE A 567 10.88 1.82 30.34
C PHE A 567 12.31 1.52 30.84
N ALA A 568 12.79 2.19 31.89
CA ALA A 568 14.12 1.94 32.43
C ALA A 568 14.30 0.46 32.83
N ASN A 569 15.46 -0.12 32.51
CA ASN A 569 15.87 -1.50 32.81
C ASN A 569 14.95 -2.59 32.24
N THR A 570 14.13 -2.29 31.23
CA THR A 570 13.22 -3.28 30.62
C THR A 570 13.93 -4.24 29.66
N ASP A 571 13.49 -5.49 29.58
CA ASP A 571 13.96 -6.48 28.59
C ASP A 571 12.90 -6.64 27.48
N TRP A 572 13.25 -6.28 26.25
CA TRP A 572 12.34 -6.33 25.10
C TRP A 572 12.58 -7.54 24.23
N ALA A 573 11.52 -8.27 23.88
CA ALA A 573 11.59 -9.33 22.89
C ALA A 573 10.41 -9.29 21.92
N ASN A 574 10.66 -9.61 20.65
CA ASN A 574 9.64 -9.78 19.61
C ASN A 574 8.61 -8.62 19.53
N SER A 575 9.00 -7.41 19.88
CA SER A 575 8.14 -6.23 19.85
C SER A 575 8.39 -5.40 18.59
N VAL A 576 7.46 -4.49 18.27
CA VAL A 576 7.51 -3.66 17.07
C VAL A 576 7.37 -2.21 17.46
N PHE A 577 8.22 -1.36 16.87
CA PHE A 577 8.24 0.08 17.10
C PHE A 577 7.92 0.83 15.82
N THR A 578 7.60 2.12 15.95
CA THR A 578 7.54 3.04 14.82
C THR A 578 8.94 3.24 14.22
N GLU A 579 9.06 3.31 12.90
CA GLU A 579 10.31 3.56 12.20
C GLU A 579 10.43 5.04 11.78
N THR A 580 11.64 5.59 11.63
CA THR A 580 11.84 7.03 11.29
C THR A 580 12.16 7.32 9.82
N PHE A 581 12.07 6.34 8.92
CA PHE A 581 12.36 6.56 7.49
C PHE A 581 11.22 7.30 6.76
N SER A 582 11.59 7.99 5.68
CA SER A 582 10.66 8.72 4.78
C SER A 582 10.26 7.86 3.56
N SER A 583 9.80 8.49 2.47
CA SER A 583 9.53 7.81 1.18
C SER A 583 10.70 6.89 0.80
N ILE A 584 10.38 5.66 0.38
CA ILE A 584 11.37 4.63 0.05
C ILE A 584 11.52 4.54 -1.46
N HIS A 585 12.71 4.88 -1.94
CA HIS A 585 13.01 4.94 -3.37
C HIS A 585 13.86 3.77 -3.88
N ALA A 586 14.58 3.08 -2.99
CA ALA A 586 15.42 1.96 -3.36
C ALA A 586 15.24 0.81 -2.37
N ILE A 587 15.15 -0.40 -2.91
CA ILE A 587 15.15 -1.65 -2.14
C ILE A 587 16.05 -2.68 -2.82
N ALA A 588 16.77 -3.46 -2.02
CA ALA A 588 17.53 -4.61 -2.51
C ALA A 588 17.52 -5.75 -1.48
N PHE A 589 17.46 -7.00 -1.95
CA PHE A 589 17.79 -8.17 -1.14
C PHE A 589 19.24 -8.57 -1.38
N SER A 590 19.90 -9.09 -0.35
CA SER A 590 21.19 -9.75 -0.54
C SER A 590 21.02 -11.07 -1.32
N PRO A 591 22.02 -11.48 -2.12
CA PRO A 591 22.01 -12.76 -2.83
C PRO A 591 21.79 -13.99 -1.94
N ASP A 592 22.28 -13.97 -0.70
CA ASP A 592 22.03 -15.04 0.28
C ASP A 592 20.60 -15.03 0.86
N GLY A 593 19.82 -13.99 0.59
CA GLY A 593 18.46 -13.78 1.06
C GLY A 593 18.33 -13.40 2.54
N CYS A 594 19.43 -13.18 3.25
CA CYS A 594 19.46 -12.90 4.69
C CYS A 594 19.22 -11.42 5.04
N TRP A 595 19.48 -10.51 4.10
CA TRP A 595 19.42 -9.07 4.31
C TRP A 595 18.47 -8.38 3.33
N LEU A 596 17.76 -7.38 3.84
CA LEU A 596 16.97 -6.44 3.06
C LEU A 596 17.49 -5.02 3.33
N ALA A 597 17.90 -4.32 2.29
CA ALA A 597 18.27 -2.92 2.34
C ALA A 597 17.11 -2.04 1.86
N SER A 598 16.87 -0.93 2.55
CA SER A 598 15.94 0.12 2.13
C SER A 598 16.60 1.49 2.19
N GLY A 599 16.54 2.26 1.09
CA GLY A 599 17.08 3.60 0.96
C GLY A 599 15.95 4.63 0.84
N ASP A 600 16.03 5.69 1.63
CA ASP A 600 14.95 6.68 1.73
C ASP A 600 15.29 8.04 1.08
N PHE A 601 14.25 8.88 1.00
CA PHE A 601 14.32 10.26 0.53
C PHE A 601 15.29 11.14 1.34
N ASN A 602 15.56 10.84 2.61
CA ASN A 602 16.45 11.66 3.43
C ASN A 602 17.92 11.23 3.33
N GLY A 603 18.26 10.25 2.48
CA GLY A 603 19.62 9.74 2.34
C GLY A 603 20.00 8.67 3.35
N SER A 604 19.04 8.16 4.12
CA SER A 604 19.27 7.10 5.10
C SER A 604 19.12 5.74 4.45
N ILE A 605 20.00 4.81 4.83
CA ILE A 605 19.95 3.41 4.43
C ILE A 605 19.68 2.58 5.69
N ARG A 606 18.76 1.63 5.59
CA ARG A 606 18.46 0.68 6.67
C ARG A 606 18.68 -0.74 6.21
N LEU A 607 19.29 -1.54 7.07
CA LEU A 607 19.47 -2.97 6.87
C LEU A 607 18.62 -3.76 7.85
N TRP A 608 17.83 -4.67 7.30
CA TRP A 608 16.92 -5.55 8.01
C TRP A 608 17.36 -6.98 7.84
N ASP A 609 17.32 -7.75 8.93
CA ASP A 609 17.43 -9.20 8.84
C ASP A 609 16.08 -9.75 8.33
N THR A 610 16.11 -10.50 7.23
CA THR A 610 14.89 -10.94 6.53
C THR A 610 14.11 -12.01 7.31
N ARG A 611 14.80 -12.83 8.09
CA ARG A 611 14.22 -13.95 8.85
C ARG A 611 13.51 -13.44 10.11
N THR A 612 14.15 -12.55 10.84
CA THR A 612 13.66 -11.96 12.09
C THR A 612 12.81 -10.71 11.87
N LYS A 613 12.94 -10.08 10.69
CA LYS A 613 12.30 -8.80 10.32
C LYS A 613 12.70 -7.66 11.25
N GLN A 614 13.88 -7.75 11.85
CA GLN A 614 14.42 -6.76 12.80
C GLN A 614 15.39 -5.81 12.11
N LEU A 615 15.37 -4.55 12.53
CA LEU A 615 16.32 -3.54 12.11
C LEU A 615 17.69 -3.79 12.75
N GLN A 616 18.73 -3.91 11.93
CA GLN A 616 20.09 -4.21 12.40
C GLN A 616 21.02 -3.00 12.34
N SER A 617 20.93 -2.19 11.29
CA SER A 617 21.75 -0.97 11.15
C SER A 617 21.00 0.15 10.45
N ILE A 618 21.35 1.38 10.83
CA ILE A 618 20.98 2.61 10.14
C ILE A 618 22.29 3.27 9.71
N SER A 619 22.46 3.46 8.41
CA SER A 619 23.62 4.10 7.82
C SER A 619 23.19 5.46 7.28
N SER A 620 23.77 6.52 7.85
CA SER A 620 23.57 7.90 7.39
C SER A 620 24.88 8.42 6.79
N GLY A 621 24.81 8.95 5.57
CA GLY A 621 25.99 9.48 4.90
C GLY A 621 25.74 10.07 3.52
N HIS A 622 24.61 9.76 2.88
CA HIS A 622 24.11 10.55 1.77
C HIS A 622 23.38 11.79 2.27
N THR A 623 23.44 12.87 1.50
CA THR A 623 22.73 14.13 1.80
C THR A 623 21.42 14.27 1.03
N HIS A 624 21.15 13.33 0.11
CA HIS A 624 19.97 13.32 -0.73
C HIS A 624 19.47 11.88 -0.96
N TRP A 625 18.37 11.76 -1.68
CA TRP A 625 17.58 10.55 -1.90
C TRP A 625 18.48 9.40 -2.37
N VAL A 626 18.36 8.25 -1.72
CA VAL A 626 19.00 7.02 -2.21
C VAL A 626 18.11 6.43 -3.30
N ARG A 627 18.52 6.59 -4.56
CA ARG A 627 17.76 6.20 -5.75
C ARG A 627 18.00 4.76 -6.17
N ALA A 628 19.18 4.24 -5.89
CA ALA A 628 19.55 2.90 -6.30
C ALA A 628 20.40 2.20 -5.24
N MET A 629 20.24 0.88 -5.15
CA MET A 629 21.05 0.04 -4.29
C MET A 629 21.24 -1.33 -4.91
N ALA A 630 22.40 -1.93 -4.67
CA ALA A 630 22.69 -3.31 -5.05
C ALA A 630 23.65 -3.94 -4.04
N PHE A 631 23.47 -5.23 -3.75
CA PHE A 631 24.43 -6.00 -2.96
C PHE A 631 25.50 -6.59 -3.88
N SER A 632 26.71 -6.73 -3.36
CA SER A 632 27.75 -7.53 -4.00
C SER A 632 27.34 -9.00 -4.06
N PRO A 633 27.83 -9.78 -5.04
CA PRO A 633 27.50 -11.20 -5.17
C PRO A 633 27.80 -12.04 -3.91
N ASP A 634 28.80 -11.63 -3.12
CA ASP A 634 29.17 -12.27 -1.85
C ASP A 634 28.36 -11.80 -0.62
N SER A 635 27.39 -10.90 -0.82
CA SER A 635 26.52 -10.33 0.22
C SER A 635 27.22 -9.53 1.32
N ARG A 636 28.51 -9.19 1.17
CA ARG A 636 29.29 -8.47 2.21
C ARG A 636 29.28 -6.96 2.04
N THR A 637 29.12 -6.49 0.81
CA THR A 637 29.16 -5.07 0.46
C THR A 637 27.83 -4.64 -0.14
N LEU A 638 27.34 -3.46 0.26
CA LEU A 638 26.21 -2.80 -0.36
C LEU A 638 26.73 -1.57 -1.10
N VAL A 639 26.30 -1.35 -2.35
CA VAL A 639 26.46 -0.07 -3.03
C VAL A 639 25.16 0.71 -2.96
N SER A 640 25.24 2.02 -2.73
CA SER A 640 24.11 2.94 -2.88
C SER A 640 24.48 4.06 -3.85
N GLY A 641 23.57 4.35 -4.78
CA GLY A 641 23.61 5.53 -5.64
C GLY A 641 22.61 6.57 -5.16
N SER A 642 23.07 7.80 -5.02
CA SER A 642 22.24 8.91 -4.55
C SER A 642 22.20 10.05 -5.54
N TYR A 643 21.16 10.84 -5.35
CA TYR A 643 20.97 12.10 -6.03
C TYR A 643 21.93 13.22 -5.54
N ASP A 644 22.73 12.95 -4.50
CA ASP A 644 23.84 13.82 -4.07
C ASP A 644 25.10 13.70 -4.95
N CYS A 645 24.96 13.09 -6.13
CA CYS A 645 26.03 12.82 -7.10
C CYS A 645 27.15 11.89 -6.59
N THR A 646 26.85 11.08 -5.56
CA THR A 646 27.81 10.11 -5.03
C THR A 646 27.26 8.69 -5.07
N MET A 647 28.18 7.74 -5.24
CA MET A 647 27.95 6.35 -4.87
C MET A 647 28.75 6.02 -3.62
N LYS A 648 28.20 5.22 -2.73
CA LYS A 648 28.89 4.79 -1.51
C LYS A 648 28.87 3.28 -1.39
N LEU A 649 30.02 2.73 -1.00
CA LEU A 649 30.16 1.33 -0.61
C LEU A 649 30.05 1.21 0.90
N TRP A 650 29.28 0.24 1.35
CA TRP A 650 28.99 -0.01 2.75
C TRP A 650 29.30 -1.44 3.11
N ASP A 651 29.89 -1.66 4.26
CA ASP A 651 30.02 -2.98 4.84
C ASP A 651 28.67 -3.38 5.47
N VAL A 652 28.11 -4.50 5.03
CA VAL A 652 26.77 -4.95 5.43
C VAL A 652 26.71 -5.32 6.92
N ASN A 653 27.79 -5.88 7.47
CA ASN A 653 27.83 -6.36 8.86
C ASN A 653 27.94 -5.22 9.87
N THR A 654 28.66 -4.16 9.52
CA THR A 654 28.96 -3.02 10.41
C THR A 654 28.13 -1.78 10.10
N GLY A 655 27.52 -1.70 8.92
CA GLY A 655 26.79 -0.53 8.43
C GLY A 655 27.68 0.68 8.12
N LYS A 656 29.01 0.53 8.11
CA LYS A 656 29.95 1.64 7.90
C LYS A 656 30.22 1.86 6.42
N CYS A 657 30.36 3.13 6.03
CA CYS A 657 30.83 3.49 4.70
C CYS A 657 32.30 3.11 4.55
N LEU A 658 32.58 2.24 3.57
CA LEU A 658 33.92 1.81 3.18
C LEU A 658 34.57 2.81 2.24
N GLN A 659 33.83 3.27 1.24
CA GLN A 659 34.34 4.14 0.18
C GLN A 659 33.24 5.03 -0.39
N THR A 660 33.61 6.24 -0.82
CA THR A 660 32.73 7.16 -1.58
C THR A 660 33.33 7.36 -2.96
N LEU A 661 32.53 7.05 -4.00
CA LEU A 661 32.85 7.25 -5.40
C LEU A 661 32.09 8.49 -5.89
N THR A 662 32.78 9.43 -6.50
CA THR A 662 32.20 10.72 -6.93
C THR A 662 32.57 11.01 -8.37
N ASP A 663 31.57 11.24 -9.22
CA ASP A 663 31.71 11.93 -10.50
C ASP A 663 30.99 13.28 -10.35
N ARG A 664 31.75 14.38 -10.28
CA ARG A 664 31.37 15.64 -9.58
C ARG A 664 30.15 16.42 -10.13
N THR A 665 29.35 15.87 -11.04
CA THR A 665 28.32 16.62 -11.76
C THR A 665 27.00 15.90 -12.02
N GLN A 666 26.85 14.59 -11.73
CA GLN A 666 25.64 13.86 -12.14
C GLN A 666 25.02 13.04 -11.01
N SER A 667 23.69 13.08 -10.90
CA SER A 667 22.93 12.24 -9.97
C SER A 667 22.91 10.78 -10.43
N VAL A 668 22.95 9.86 -9.46
CA VAL A 668 23.02 8.43 -9.75
C VAL A 668 21.61 7.82 -9.63
N ASN A 669 21.08 7.35 -10.75
CA ASN A 669 19.73 6.76 -10.83
C ASN A 669 19.72 5.23 -10.69
N SER A 670 20.81 4.57 -11.08
CA SER A 670 20.90 3.10 -11.05
C SER A 670 22.33 2.66 -10.81
N VAL A 671 22.50 1.57 -10.06
CA VAL A 671 23.80 0.93 -9.80
C VAL A 671 23.64 -0.58 -9.86
N ALA A 672 24.64 -1.29 -10.38
CA ALA A 672 24.68 -2.76 -10.35
C ALA A 672 26.13 -3.26 -10.25
N PHE A 673 26.33 -4.37 -9.54
CA PHE A 673 27.60 -5.10 -9.51
C PHE A 673 27.71 -6.04 -10.71
N SER A 674 28.94 -6.24 -11.20
CA SER A 674 29.24 -7.36 -12.08
C SER A 674 29.06 -8.70 -11.35
N PRO A 675 28.78 -9.80 -12.06
CA PRO A 675 28.59 -11.12 -11.45
C PRO A 675 29.77 -11.63 -10.62
N ASP A 676 31.00 -11.18 -10.93
CA ASP A 676 32.21 -11.50 -10.18
C ASP A 676 32.49 -10.53 -9.00
N GLY A 677 31.72 -9.43 -8.90
CA GLY A 677 31.81 -8.43 -7.85
C GLY A 677 32.98 -7.45 -7.98
N ASN A 678 33.76 -7.50 -9.05
CA ASN A 678 34.95 -6.64 -9.22
C ASN A 678 34.63 -5.28 -9.85
N LEU A 679 33.54 -5.19 -10.60
CA LEU A 679 33.12 -3.99 -11.32
C LEU A 679 31.77 -3.50 -10.83
N LEU A 680 31.56 -2.20 -10.97
CA LEU A 680 30.27 -1.53 -10.80
C LEU A 680 29.92 -0.78 -12.07
N VAL A 681 28.63 -0.80 -12.41
CA VAL A 681 28.05 0.09 -13.43
C VAL A 681 27.13 1.09 -12.75
N SER A 682 27.21 2.35 -13.18
CA SER A 682 26.32 3.42 -12.76
C SER A 682 25.57 4.00 -13.94
N GLY A 683 24.26 4.19 -13.81
CA GLY A 683 23.43 4.97 -14.71
C GLY A 683 23.12 6.31 -14.07
N CYS A 684 23.46 7.40 -14.75
CA CYS A 684 23.38 8.75 -14.23
C CYS A 684 22.42 9.62 -15.06
N ASP A 685 22.03 10.76 -14.51
CA ASP A 685 21.40 11.81 -15.29
C ASP A 685 22.02 13.18 -15.02
N ASP A 686 21.92 14.03 -16.04
CA ASP A 686 22.33 15.43 -15.95
C ASP A 686 21.10 16.34 -15.90
N PHE A 687 20.27 16.17 -14.87
CA PHE A 687 19.20 17.13 -14.60
C PHE A 687 19.74 18.54 -14.27
N LEU A 688 21.06 18.70 -14.14
CA LEU A 688 21.76 19.88 -13.67
C LEU A 688 22.37 20.74 -14.79
N VAL A 689 22.69 20.19 -15.97
CA VAL A 689 23.37 20.91 -17.07
C VAL A 689 22.86 20.48 -18.45
N SER A 690 21.86 21.17 -19.01
CA SER A 690 21.63 21.08 -20.46
C SER A 690 22.75 21.83 -21.19
N GLY A 691 23.66 21.09 -21.83
CA GLY A 691 24.74 21.65 -22.65
C GLY A 691 26.14 21.14 -22.31
N SER A 692 26.27 20.18 -21.39
CA SER A 692 27.47 19.38 -21.24
C SER A 692 27.44 18.27 -22.29
N ASP A 693 28.35 18.29 -23.25
CA ASP A 693 28.83 17.02 -23.79
C ASP A 693 29.35 16.26 -22.57
N ASP A 694 28.93 15.00 -22.36
CA ASP A 694 29.77 13.92 -21.79
C ASP A 694 29.15 13.04 -20.68
N TRP A 695 28.68 11.88 -21.14
CA TRP A 695 28.57 10.54 -20.51
C TRP A 695 27.55 10.26 -19.42
N THR A 696 26.79 9.18 -19.62
CA THR A 696 25.62 8.84 -18.80
C THR A 696 25.73 7.49 -18.10
N ILE A 697 26.69 6.67 -18.53
CA ILE A 697 26.98 5.36 -17.94
C ILE A 697 28.47 5.30 -17.64
N GLY A 698 28.81 4.86 -16.43
CA GLY A 698 30.19 4.68 -15.97
C GLY A 698 30.45 3.26 -15.47
N ILE A 699 31.63 2.71 -15.78
CA ILE A 699 32.16 1.50 -15.15
C ILE A 699 33.25 1.89 -14.17
N TRP A 700 33.23 1.25 -13.00
CA TRP A 700 34.10 1.52 -11.88
C TRP A 700 34.71 0.23 -11.36
N ASP A 701 35.96 0.30 -10.94
CA ASP A 701 36.59 -0.79 -10.17
C ASP A 701 36.13 -0.70 -8.71
N VAL A 702 35.65 -1.80 -8.15
CA VAL A 702 35.12 -1.84 -6.77
C VAL A 702 36.21 -1.66 -5.72
N ASN A 703 37.42 -2.14 -6.00
CA ASN A 703 38.52 -2.16 -5.03
C ASN A 703 39.28 -0.82 -4.99
N THR A 704 39.48 -0.20 -6.16
CA THR A 704 40.18 1.09 -6.26
C THR A 704 39.21 2.27 -6.19
N GLY A 705 37.97 2.08 -6.63
CA GLY A 705 36.97 3.14 -6.81
C GLY A 705 37.24 4.07 -7.98
N GLU A 706 38.16 3.71 -8.87
CA GLU A 706 38.45 4.48 -10.06
C GLU A 706 37.43 4.21 -11.16
N CYS A 707 37.03 5.26 -11.89
CA CYS A 707 36.24 5.13 -13.10
C CYS A 707 37.12 4.58 -14.22
N LEU A 708 36.86 3.35 -14.65
CA LEU A 708 37.60 2.66 -15.70
C LEU A 708 37.16 3.11 -17.09
N GLN A 709 35.86 3.32 -17.27
CA GLN A 709 35.28 3.59 -18.59
C GLN A 709 33.99 4.41 -18.51
N ARG A 710 33.76 5.23 -19.54
CA ARG A 710 32.54 6.01 -19.76
C ARG A 710 32.00 5.78 -21.17
N PHE A 711 30.70 5.61 -21.30
CA PHE A 711 30.05 5.29 -22.58
C PHE A 711 29.60 6.57 -23.29
N THR A 712 30.06 6.79 -24.53
CA THR A 712 30.04 8.10 -25.23
C THR A 712 28.93 8.30 -26.25
N ASP A 713 28.25 7.24 -26.70
CA ASP A 713 27.18 7.34 -27.72
C ASP A 713 25.83 7.85 -27.14
N TYR A 714 25.85 8.37 -25.91
CA TYR A 714 24.66 8.71 -25.11
C TYR A 714 24.61 10.21 -24.84
N THR A 715 23.51 10.88 -25.25
CA THR A 715 23.33 12.34 -25.08
C THR A 715 22.20 12.71 -24.13
N GLN A 716 21.57 11.75 -23.44
CA GLN A 716 20.46 12.00 -22.51
C GLN A 716 20.69 11.29 -21.16
N ALA A 717 19.66 11.07 -20.35
CA ALA A 717 19.74 10.49 -19.00
C ALA A 717 19.41 8.98 -18.97
N ALA A 718 20.20 8.18 -18.24
CA ALA A 718 20.02 6.74 -18.07
C ALA A 718 19.41 6.45 -16.70
N TYR A 719 18.15 6.00 -16.69
CA TYR A 719 17.44 5.73 -15.45
C TYR A 719 17.75 4.36 -14.87
N SER A 720 18.11 3.38 -15.72
CA SER A 720 18.38 2.02 -15.29
C SER A 720 19.47 1.37 -16.12
N VAL A 721 20.35 0.62 -15.43
CA VAL A 721 21.43 -0.17 -16.00
C VAL A 721 21.50 -1.53 -15.31
N ALA A 722 21.84 -2.59 -16.05
CA ALA A 722 22.05 -3.92 -15.50
C ALA A 722 23.13 -4.69 -16.27
N PHE A 723 23.92 -5.51 -15.56
CA PHE A 723 24.87 -6.45 -16.16
C PHE A 723 24.15 -7.69 -16.68
N SER A 724 24.66 -8.27 -17.78
CA SER A 724 24.33 -9.64 -18.16
C SER A 724 24.89 -10.63 -17.15
N PRO A 725 24.27 -11.82 -16.98
CA PRO A 725 24.74 -12.83 -16.02
C PRO A 725 26.17 -13.34 -16.26
N ASP A 726 26.70 -13.23 -17.48
CA ASP A 726 28.08 -13.53 -17.83
C ASP A 726 29.07 -12.37 -17.57
N GLY A 727 28.57 -11.16 -17.29
CA GLY A 727 29.36 -9.96 -17.07
C GLY A 727 29.99 -9.35 -18.32
N GLU A 728 29.69 -9.86 -19.52
CA GLU A 728 30.31 -9.38 -20.76
C GLU A 728 29.59 -8.17 -21.36
N THR A 729 28.31 -7.98 -21.04
CA THR A 729 27.48 -6.91 -21.58
C THR A 729 26.68 -6.16 -20.50
N ILE A 730 26.25 -4.94 -20.84
CA ILE A 730 25.36 -4.11 -20.02
C ILE A 730 24.14 -3.75 -20.85
N VAL A 731 22.95 -3.75 -20.24
CA VAL A 731 21.75 -3.15 -20.80
C VAL A 731 21.44 -1.82 -20.11
N SER A 732 20.96 -0.83 -20.87
CA SER A 732 20.53 0.46 -20.33
C SER A 732 19.19 0.93 -20.90
N GLY A 733 18.39 1.60 -20.08
CA GLY A 733 17.18 2.32 -20.49
C GLY A 733 17.17 3.76 -19.92
N GLY A 734 16.57 4.70 -20.66
CA GLY A 734 16.54 6.10 -20.24
C GLY A 734 15.52 6.98 -20.94
N VAL A 735 15.80 8.29 -21.02
CA VAL A 735 14.82 9.32 -21.44
C VAL A 735 14.38 9.18 -22.89
N ASP A 736 15.24 8.69 -23.76
CA ASP A 736 15.01 8.64 -25.20
C ASP A 736 14.14 7.44 -25.67
N ALA A 737 13.50 6.76 -24.72
CA ALA A 737 12.60 5.62 -24.93
C ALA A 737 13.24 4.35 -25.53
N ASN A 738 14.57 4.34 -25.67
CA ASN A 738 15.33 3.24 -26.26
C ASN A 738 15.96 2.35 -25.20
N ILE A 739 16.19 1.10 -25.57
CA ILE A 739 17.05 0.17 -24.85
C ILE A 739 18.33 0.00 -25.65
N ARG A 740 19.48 -0.02 -24.95
CA ARG A 740 20.78 -0.24 -25.55
C ARG A 740 21.52 -1.37 -24.88
N LEU A 741 22.28 -2.11 -25.67
CA LEU A 741 23.20 -3.15 -25.22
C LEU A 741 24.63 -2.71 -25.49
N TRP A 742 25.49 -2.84 -24.49
CA TRP A 742 26.86 -2.36 -24.51
C TRP A 742 27.84 -3.48 -24.20
N ASN A 743 29.03 -3.41 -24.78
CA ASN A 743 30.13 -4.29 -24.40
C ASN A 743 30.88 -3.70 -23.20
N VAL A 744 31.15 -4.52 -22.19
CA VAL A 744 31.80 -4.08 -20.94
C VAL A 744 33.29 -3.76 -21.13
N ARG A 745 33.98 -4.41 -22.08
CA ARG A 745 35.44 -4.29 -22.24
C ARG A 745 35.87 -3.07 -23.03
N ASP A 746 35.13 -2.72 -24.08
CA ASP A 746 35.49 -1.64 -25.00
C ASP A 746 34.51 -0.46 -24.98
N GLY A 747 33.41 -0.57 -24.26
CA GLY A 747 32.44 0.50 -24.06
C GLY A 747 31.57 0.80 -25.28
N GLN A 748 31.58 -0.04 -26.30
CA GLN A 748 30.85 0.24 -27.54
C GLN A 748 29.38 -0.15 -27.42
N CYS A 749 28.50 0.67 -28.00
CA CYS A 749 27.10 0.32 -28.18
C CYS A 749 26.98 -0.79 -29.22
N LEU A 750 26.66 -2.01 -28.78
CA LEU A 750 26.46 -3.16 -29.65
C LEU A 750 25.14 -3.03 -30.42
N LYS A 751 24.07 -2.63 -29.72
CA LYS A 751 22.71 -2.54 -30.29
C LYS A 751 21.89 -1.44 -29.63
N THR A 752 20.97 -0.84 -30.40
CA THR A 752 19.96 0.11 -29.94
C THR A 752 18.60 -0.30 -30.51
N TRP A 753 17.58 -0.38 -29.66
CA TRP A 753 16.22 -0.74 -30.05
C TRP A 753 15.22 0.25 -29.47
N ALA A 754 14.23 0.63 -30.29
CA ALA A 754 13.08 1.40 -29.81
C ALA A 754 12.20 0.50 -28.94
N SER A 755 11.94 0.92 -27.69
CA SER A 755 11.18 0.11 -26.74
C SER A 755 9.82 0.71 -26.42
N HIS A 756 9.79 1.92 -25.86
CA HIS A 756 8.59 2.55 -25.32
C HIS A 756 8.20 3.82 -26.09
N GLN A 757 7.02 4.39 -25.80
CA GLN A 757 6.62 5.72 -26.33
C GLN A 757 7.09 6.88 -25.45
N GLY A 758 7.70 6.59 -24.30
CA GLY A 758 8.25 7.55 -23.34
C GLY A 758 9.46 6.96 -22.61
N ARG A 759 9.83 7.53 -21.47
CA ARG A 759 11.04 7.17 -20.71
C ARG A 759 11.01 5.70 -20.31
N VAL A 760 12.18 5.05 -20.35
CA VAL A 760 12.38 3.71 -19.81
C VAL A 760 12.98 3.85 -18.41
N PHE A 761 12.21 3.55 -17.37
CA PHE A 761 12.64 3.72 -15.99
C PHE A 761 13.41 2.53 -15.44
N SER A 762 13.16 1.33 -15.94
CA SER A 762 13.75 0.11 -15.41
C SER A 762 14.04 -0.89 -16.52
N VAL A 763 15.22 -1.52 -16.46
CA VAL A 763 15.62 -2.65 -17.31
C VAL A 763 16.24 -3.76 -16.45
N ALA A 764 16.06 -5.01 -16.86
CA ALA A 764 16.64 -6.17 -16.17
C ALA A 764 16.92 -7.32 -17.14
N PHE A 765 18.00 -8.06 -16.92
CA PHE A 765 18.24 -9.35 -17.58
C PHE A 765 17.50 -10.47 -16.88
N SER A 766 17.07 -11.47 -17.64
CA SER A 766 16.68 -12.77 -17.11
C SER A 766 17.92 -13.49 -16.54
N PRO A 767 17.74 -14.40 -15.55
CA PRO A 767 18.85 -15.13 -14.95
C PRO A 767 19.70 -15.95 -15.94
N ASP A 768 19.12 -16.37 -17.06
CA ASP A 768 19.81 -17.07 -18.15
C ASP A 768 20.49 -16.13 -19.17
N GLY A 769 20.27 -14.83 -19.07
CA GLY A 769 20.83 -13.80 -19.95
C GLY A 769 20.19 -13.71 -21.33
N LEU A 770 19.18 -14.55 -21.64
CA LEU A 770 18.60 -14.64 -22.97
C LEU A 770 17.48 -13.61 -23.22
N THR A 771 16.87 -13.09 -22.16
CA THR A 771 15.74 -12.16 -22.24
C THR A 771 16.05 -10.87 -21.45
N ILE A 772 15.60 -9.74 -21.99
CA ILE A 772 15.63 -8.44 -21.31
C ILE A 772 14.19 -8.00 -21.03
N ALA A 773 13.90 -7.63 -19.78
CA ALA A 773 12.68 -6.95 -19.40
C ALA A 773 12.91 -5.43 -19.32
N SER A 774 11.89 -4.68 -19.68
CA SER A 774 11.88 -3.22 -19.57
C SER A 774 10.51 -2.70 -19.19
N GLY A 775 10.47 -1.57 -18.48
CA GLY A 775 9.23 -0.86 -18.18
C GLY A 775 9.43 0.66 -18.23
N GLY A 776 8.38 1.37 -18.61
CA GLY A 776 8.47 2.80 -18.91
C GLY A 776 7.19 3.60 -18.67
N ASP A 777 7.20 4.86 -19.13
CA ASP A 777 6.12 5.84 -18.98
C ASP A 777 4.76 5.35 -19.50
N ASP A 778 4.78 4.47 -20.52
CA ASP A 778 3.56 3.95 -21.15
C ASP A 778 2.82 2.88 -20.34
N GLY A 779 3.28 2.59 -19.11
CA GLY A 779 2.66 1.60 -18.22
C GLY A 779 2.79 0.15 -18.70
N THR A 780 3.66 -0.13 -19.66
CA THR A 780 3.84 -1.50 -20.19
C THR A 780 5.14 -2.14 -19.69
N VAL A 781 5.11 -3.46 -19.51
CA VAL A 781 6.34 -4.27 -19.44
C VAL A 781 6.59 -4.87 -20.82
N LYS A 782 7.81 -4.75 -21.33
CA LYS A 782 8.21 -5.36 -22.61
C LYS A 782 9.36 -6.34 -22.41
N LEU A 783 9.27 -7.47 -23.11
CA LEU A 783 10.30 -8.50 -23.13
C LEU A 783 10.97 -8.54 -24.49
N PHE A 784 12.29 -8.55 -24.49
CA PHE A 784 13.13 -8.59 -25.68
C PHE A 784 14.06 -9.79 -25.63
N ASP A 785 14.31 -10.39 -26.79
CA ASP A 785 15.42 -11.32 -26.94
C ASP A 785 16.75 -10.55 -26.85
N ALA A 786 17.63 -10.95 -25.94
CA ALA A 786 18.89 -10.25 -25.69
C ALA A 786 19.85 -10.30 -26.88
N ILE A 787 19.76 -11.35 -27.70
CA ILE A 787 20.67 -11.58 -28.84
C ILE A 787 20.15 -10.84 -30.06
N THR A 788 18.88 -10.97 -30.42
CA THR A 788 18.31 -10.38 -31.64
C THR A 788 17.86 -8.94 -31.40
N GLY A 789 17.30 -8.65 -30.23
CA GLY A 789 16.63 -7.40 -29.91
C GLY A 789 15.15 -7.35 -30.30
N GLU A 790 14.58 -8.48 -30.73
CA GLU A 790 13.18 -8.54 -31.10
C GLU A 790 12.29 -8.49 -29.85
N CYS A 791 11.22 -7.68 -29.91
CA CYS A 791 10.21 -7.65 -28.86
C CYS A 791 9.43 -8.96 -28.86
N LEU A 792 9.72 -9.83 -27.90
CA LEU A 792 9.06 -11.12 -27.71
C LEU A 792 7.63 -10.93 -27.19
N ARG A 793 7.43 -10.03 -26.22
CA ARG A 793 6.13 -9.81 -25.56
C ARG A 793 5.95 -8.35 -25.14
N THR A 794 4.69 -7.90 -25.09
CA THR A 794 4.27 -6.68 -24.40
C THR A 794 3.16 -7.06 -23.42
N CYS A 795 3.45 -6.89 -22.13
CA CYS A 795 2.55 -7.12 -21.03
C CYS A 795 1.77 -5.83 -20.74
N LEU A 796 0.47 -5.86 -21.02
CA LEU A 796 -0.44 -4.75 -20.79
C LEU A 796 -1.15 -4.97 -19.45
N GLY A 797 -1.23 -3.93 -18.63
CA GLY A 797 -2.09 -3.97 -17.44
C GLY A 797 -1.80 -2.99 -16.32
N HIS A 798 -0.69 -2.24 -16.29
CA HIS A 798 -0.60 -1.07 -15.40
C HIS A 798 -1.38 0.09 -16.01
N SER A 799 -2.02 0.91 -15.16
CA SER A 799 -2.83 2.06 -15.59
C SER A 799 -2.06 3.39 -15.59
N ASP A 800 -0.82 3.39 -15.10
CA ASP A 800 0.06 4.56 -15.02
C ASP A 800 1.54 4.13 -15.15
N GLU A 801 2.46 5.08 -15.11
CA GLU A 801 3.91 4.91 -15.33
C GLU A 801 4.52 3.79 -14.47
N LEU A 802 5.38 2.97 -15.08
CA LEU A 802 6.06 1.87 -14.41
C LEU A 802 7.44 2.29 -13.92
N LYS A 803 7.75 2.12 -12.63
CA LYS A 803 9.00 2.59 -12.01
C LYS A 803 10.04 1.50 -11.83
N SER A 804 9.64 0.26 -11.58
CA SER A 804 10.55 -0.87 -11.38
C SER A 804 10.06 -2.15 -12.06
N VAL A 805 10.98 -2.88 -12.71
CA VAL A 805 10.75 -4.22 -13.26
C VAL A 805 11.93 -5.14 -12.96
N ILE A 806 11.66 -6.36 -12.49
CA ILE A 806 12.69 -7.38 -12.21
C ILE A 806 12.19 -8.77 -12.58
N PHE A 807 13.12 -9.68 -12.86
CA PHE A 807 12.82 -11.11 -12.95
C PHE A 807 12.81 -11.76 -11.57
N SER A 808 11.97 -12.79 -11.41
CA SER A 808 12.15 -13.75 -10.33
C SER A 808 13.46 -14.54 -10.56
N PRO A 809 14.10 -15.03 -9.49
CA PRO A 809 15.38 -15.74 -9.59
C PRO A 809 15.33 -17.04 -10.41
N ASP A 810 14.14 -17.64 -10.59
CA ASP A 810 13.92 -18.80 -11.46
C ASP A 810 13.69 -18.43 -12.94
N GLY A 811 13.59 -17.13 -13.26
CA GLY A 811 13.34 -16.61 -14.60
C GLY A 811 11.94 -16.87 -15.14
N GLN A 812 11.00 -17.39 -14.33
CA GLN A 812 9.65 -17.75 -14.80
C GLN A 812 8.63 -16.61 -14.63
N THR A 813 8.87 -15.72 -13.67
CA THR A 813 7.98 -14.63 -13.30
C THR A 813 8.68 -13.27 -13.46
N ILE A 814 7.95 -12.24 -13.88
CA ILE A 814 8.39 -10.83 -13.78
C ILE A 814 7.59 -10.17 -12.68
N VAL A 815 8.25 -9.32 -11.91
CA VAL A 815 7.61 -8.46 -10.92
C VAL A 815 7.77 -7.01 -11.38
N SER A 816 6.67 -6.27 -11.44
CA SER A 816 6.68 -4.84 -11.78
C SER A 816 5.90 -4.01 -10.78
N GLY A 817 6.26 -2.74 -10.63
CA GLY A 817 5.60 -1.77 -9.76
C GLY A 817 5.62 -0.39 -10.37
N GLY A 818 4.55 0.37 -10.13
CA GLY A 818 4.33 1.63 -10.80
C GLY A 818 3.61 2.68 -9.96
N LYS A 819 3.31 3.77 -10.65
CA LYS A 819 2.60 4.95 -10.17
C LYS A 819 1.12 4.65 -9.86
N ASP A 820 0.59 3.59 -10.46
CA ASP A 820 -0.75 3.04 -10.17
C ASP A 820 -0.86 2.34 -8.80
N ARG A 821 0.16 2.47 -7.93
CA ARG A 821 0.20 1.93 -6.56
C ARG A 821 0.17 0.40 -6.48
N THR A 822 0.22 -0.29 -7.62
CA THR A 822 0.13 -1.74 -7.68
C THR A 822 1.49 -2.38 -7.96
N ILE A 823 1.60 -3.65 -7.55
CA ILE A 823 2.68 -4.53 -7.96
C ILE A 823 2.05 -5.66 -8.77
N LYS A 824 2.62 -6.02 -9.92
CA LYS A 824 2.11 -7.10 -10.76
C LYS A 824 3.14 -8.19 -10.95
N LEU A 825 2.66 -9.44 -10.90
CA LEU A 825 3.41 -10.64 -11.23
C LEU A 825 2.99 -11.10 -12.61
N TRP A 826 3.93 -11.37 -13.51
CA TRP A 826 3.67 -11.77 -14.89
C TRP A 826 4.37 -13.08 -15.22
N ASP A 827 3.73 -13.94 -15.98
CA ASP A 827 4.38 -15.13 -16.53
C ASP A 827 5.24 -14.73 -17.74
N VAL A 828 6.52 -15.08 -17.70
CA VAL A 828 7.50 -14.69 -18.73
C VAL A 828 7.16 -15.26 -20.10
N ARG A 829 6.67 -16.52 -20.15
CA ARG A 829 6.42 -17.24 -21.40
C ARG A 829 5.19 -16.71 -22.15
N THR A 830 4.13 -16.41 -21.43
CA THR A 830 2.82 -16.00 -21.95
C THR A 830 2.63 -14.49 -21.95
N GLY A 831 3.38 -13.76 -21.12
CA GLY A 831 3.22 -12.32 -20.91
C GLY A 831 1.93 -11.94 -20.18
N ARG A 832 1.23 -12.90 -19.56
CA ARG A 832 -0.03 -12.67 -18.85
C ARG A 832 0.24 -12.27 -17.40
N CYS A 833 -0.59 -11.36 -16.88
CA CYS A 833 -0.56 -11.02 -15.47
C CYS A 833 -1.11 -12.20 -14.65
N LEU A 834 -0.26 -12.75 -13.78
CA LEU A 834 -0.59 -13.82 -12.85
C LEU A 834 -1.30 -13.29 -11.61
N LYS A 835 -0.83 -12.14 -11.07
CA LYS A 835 -1.37 -11.51 -9.86
C LYS A 835 -1.16 -10.00 -9.86
N THR A 836 -2.12 -9.28 -9.29
CA THR A 836 -2.00 -7.87 -8.92
C THR A 836 -2.02 -7.78 -7.39
N LEU A 837 -0.94 -7.27 -6.81
CA LEU A 837 -0.79 -7.02 -5.39
C LEU A 837 -1.12 -5.54 -5.14
N VAL A 838 -2.13 -5.31 -4.32
CA VAL A 838 -2.61 -3.98 -3.94
C VAL A 838 -2.44 -3.81 -2.44
N GLY A 839 -2.11 -2.59 -2.02
CA GLY A 839 -2.05 -2.22 -0.62
C GLY A 839 -1.26 -0.96 -0.36
N HIS A 840 -0.33 -0.59 -1.25
CA HIS A 840 0.32 0.72 -1.17
C HIS A 840 -0.68 1.85 -1.41
N GLU A 841 -0.49 2.95 -0.69
CA GLU A 841 -1.37 4.13 -0.79
C GLU A 841 -0.84 5.13 -1.82
N ASP A 842 0.42 4.98 -2.24
CA ASP A 842 1.11 5.87 -3.19
C ASP A 842 2.11 5.07 -4.07
N TRP A 843 2.86 5.75 -4.93
CA TRP A 843 3.69 5.17 -5.98
C TRP A 843 4.66 4.11 -5.46
N VAL A 844 4.81 3.01 -6.20
CA VAL A 844 5.81 1.98 -5.90
C VAL A 844 7.08 2.28 -6.69
N TRP A 845 8.12 2.76 -6.01
CA TRP A 845 9.36 3.18 -6.64
C TRP A 845 10.31 2.03 -6.97
N SER A 846 10.41 1.05 -6.08
CA SER A 846 11.42 0.00 -6.17
C SER A 846 10.89 -1.32 -5.64
N ILE A 847 11.32 -2.41 -6.29
CA ILE A 847 10.97 -3.77 -5.94
C ILE A 847 12.23 -4.63 -5.92
N ALA A 848 12.28 -5.61 -5.00
CA ALA A 848 13.29 -6.65 -4.97
C ALA A 848 12.66 -8.04 -4.74
N CYS A 849 13.27 -9.09 -5.29
CA CYS A 849 12.86 -10.49 -5.05
C CYS A 849 13.89 -11.23 -4.19
N ASN A 850 13.39 -12.07 -3.29
CA ASN A 850 14.20 -13.00 -2.50
C ASN A 850 13.88 -14.44 -2.92
N ALA A 851 14.84 -15.10 -3.58
CA ALA A 851 14.69 -16.47 -4.07
C ALA A 851 14.46 -17.47 -2.92
N THR A 852 15.27 -17.33 -1.87
CA THR A 852 15.41 -18.29 -0.78
C THR A 852 14.13 -18.38 0.03
N HIS A 853 13.46 -17.24 0.22
CA HIS A 853 12.25 -17.14 1.03
C HIS A 853 10.97 -16.93 0.22
N GLN A 854 11.05 -16.88 -1.13
CA GLN A 854 9.91 -16.66 -2.02
C GLN A 854 9.14 -15.37 -1.68
N LEU A 855 9.90 -14.30 -1.41
CA LEU A 855 9.38 -12.99 -1.02
C LEU A 855 9.60 -11.95 -2.11
N VAL A 856 8.69 -10.99 -2.17
CA VAL A 856 8.86 -9.72 -2.87
C VAL A 856 8.88 -8.61 -1.83
N ALA A 857 9.84 -7.71 -1.90
CA ALA A 857 9.85 -6.47 -1.13
C ALA A 857 9.53 -5.30 -2.04
N SER A 858 8.74 -4.33 -1.56
CA SER A 858 8.41 -3.12 -2.29
C SER A 858 8.53 -1.88 -1.41
N GLY A 859 9.02 -0.81 -2.02
CA GLY A 859 9.23 0.49 -1.39
C GLY A 859 8.41 1.55 -2.11
N SER A 860 7.73 2.38 -1.33
CA SER A 860 6.74 3.33 -1.85
C SER A 860 6.88 4.72 -1.26
N GLU A 861 6.30 5.68 -1.99
CA GLU A 861 6.11 7.07 -1.55
C GLU A 861 5.26 7.18 -0.27
N ASP A 862 4.41 6.17 0.02
CA ASP A 862 3.57 6.09 1.22
C ASP A 862 4.34 5.86 2.54
N ARG A 863 5.68 5.84 2.47
CA ARG A 863 6.60 5.56 3.57
C ARG A 863 6.45 4.15 4.11
N THR A 864 6.12 3.19 3.25
CA THR A 864 6.10 1.78 3.61
C THR A 864 7.11 0.96 2.84
N VAL A 865 7.69 0.00 3.57
CA VAL A 865 8.30 -1.18 2.97
C VAL A 865 7.35 -2.34 3.20
N ARG A 866 6.94 -3.02 2.14
CA ARG A 866 6.03 -4.17 2.25
C ARG A 866 6.71 -5.44 1.79
N LEU A 867 6.48 -6.52 2.55
CA LEU A 867 6.89 -7.88 2.18
C LEU A 867 5.68 -8.67 1.73
N TRP A 868 5.78 -9.27 0.56
CA TRP A 868 4.74 -10.05 -0.08
C TRP A 868 5.21 -11.48 -0.31
N SER A 869 4.29 -12.43 -0.25
CA SER A 869 4.56 -13.80 -0.69
C SER A 869 4.44 -13.89 -2.21
N LEU A 870 5.48 -14.35 -2.90
CA LEU A 870 5.43 -14.60 -4.35
C LEU A 870 4.37 -15.67 -4.69
N ILE A 871 4.25 -16.69 -3.83
CA ILE A 871 3.35 -17.85 -4.00
C ILE A 871 1.88 -17.50 -3.74
N THR A 872 1.56 -16.72 -2.71
CA THR A 872 0.15 -16.43 -2.36
C THR A 872 -0.31 -15.04 -2.81
N GLY A 873 0.62 -14.11 -3.05
CA GLY A 873 0.32 -12.70 -3.30
C GLY A 873 -0.14 -11.92 -2.05
N LYS A 874 -0.16 -12.55 -0.86
CA LYS A 874 -0.55 -11.86 0.37
C LYS A 874 0.58 -10.95 0.87
N CYS A 875 0.20 -9.78 1.39
CA CYS A 875 1.08 -8.94 2.17
C CYS A 875 1.33 -9.61 3.53
N LEU A 876 2.59 -9.96 3.79
CA LEU A 876 3.02 -10.63 5.03
C LEU A 876 3.41 -9.61 6.10
N ARG A 877 3.94 -8.46 5.70
CA ARG A 877 4.43 -7.43 6.62
C ARG A 877 4.47 -6.06 5.97
N VAL A 878 4.07 -5.04 6.74
CA VAL A 878 4.25 -3.62 6.45
C VAL A 878 5.17 -3.02 7.51
N PHE A 879 6.28 -2.44 7.06
CA PHE A 879 7.11 -1.54 7.87
C PHE A 879 6.67 -0.11 7.56
N GLN A 880 6.16 0.61 8.56
CA GLN A 880 5.65 1.97 8.40
C GLN A 880 6.64 2.98 8.98
N GLY A 881 7.08 3.91 8.13
CA GLY A 881 7.88 5.07 8.51
C GLY A 881 7.02 6.21 9.09
N TYR A 882 7.61 6.96 10.01
CA TYR A 882 7.11 8.18 10.59
C TYR A 882 7.98 9.36 10.15
N ALA A 883 7.36 10.31 9.45
CA ALA A 883 7.99 11.57 9.09
C ALA A 883 7.01 12.73 9.32
N ASN A 884 7.48 13.77 10.01
CA ASN A 884 6.77 15.05 10.18
C ASN A 884 7.41 16.15 9.31
N THR A 885 7.78 15.80 8.08
CA THR A 885 8.38 16.76 7.14
C THR A 885 7.46 17.96 6.96
N ILE A 886 8.01 19.16 7.08
CA ILE A 886 7.28 20.42 6.89
C ILE A 886 7.61 20.95 5.49
N TYR A 887 6.64 20.89 4.58
CA TYR A 887 6.84 21.29 3.19
C TYR A 887 6.67 22.79 2.96
N ALA A 888 5.77 23.42 3.71
CA ALA A 888 5.40 24.80 3.48
C ALA A 888 5.14 25.53 4.79
N MET A 889 5.34 26.85 4.73
CA MET A 889 5.18 27.78 5.82
C MET A 889 4.64 29.10 5.28
N ASP A 890 3.74 29.74 6.02
CA ASP A 890 3.39 31.13 5.78
C ASP A 890 2.99 31.84 7.08
N PHE A 891 3.16 33.15 7.13
CA PHE A 891 2.88 33.99 8.30
C PHE A 891 1.55 34.73 8.14
N VAL A 892 0.79 34.86 9.23
CA VAL A 892 -0.40 35.72 9.22
C VAL A 892 0.03 37.17 9.04
N PRO A 893 -0.55 37.96 8.11
CA PRO A 893 -0.18 39.36 7.92
C PRO A 893 -0.45 40.24 9.16
N PRO A 894 0.41 41.23 9.47
CA PRO A 894 0.25 42.14 10.61
C PRO A 894 -0.72 43.28 10.25
N GLN A 895 -2.02 42.99 10.14
CA GLN A 895 -3.03 44.00 9.76
C GLN A 895 -4.25 44.07 10.69
N VAL A 896 -4.21 43.39 11.83
CA VAL A 896 -5.15 43.62 12.93
C VAL A 896 -4.32 44.02 14.14
N ALA A 897 -4.54 45.22 14.66
CA ALA A 897 -4.01 45.59 15.97
C ALA A 897 -4.47 44.54 17.00
N ASP A 898 -3.54 43.98 17.77
CA ASP A 898 -3.72 42.86 18.71
C ASP A 898 -3.79 41.43 18.10
N SER A 899 -3.46 41.21 16.82
CA SER A 899 -3.27 39.84 16.32
C SER A 899 -2.02 39.19 16.94
N PRO A 900 -2.13 38.04 17.64
CA PRO A 900 -0.94 37.29 18.06
C PRO A 900 -0.13 36.89 16.83
N GLY A 901 1.19 36.95 16.90
CA GLY A 901 2.04 36.48 15.81
C GLY A 901 1.76 35.01 15.52
N MET A 902 1.13 34.71 14.38
CA MET A 902 0.69 33.36 14.02
C MET A 902 1.38 32.84 12.77
N LEU A 903 1.64 31.54 12.74
CA LEU A 903 2.36 30.84 11.67
C LEU A 903 1.61 29.57 11.25
N ALA A 904 1.34 29.42 9.95
CA ALA A 904 0.83 28.18 9.38
C ALA A 904 1.95 27.29 8.86
N THR A 905 1.80 25.98 9.01
CA THR A 905 2.73 24.98 8.47
C THR A 905 1.97 23.79 7.88
N GLY A 906 2.34 23.44 6.64
CA GLY A 906 1.83 22.26 5.93
C GLY A 906 2.79 21.08 6.09
N TYR A 907 2.26 19.94 6.53
CA TYR A 907 3.04 18.74 6.79
C TYR A 907 2.86 17.67 5.72
N PHE A 908 3.83 16.77 5.66
CA PHE A 908 3.66 15.45 5.08
C PHE A 908 2.52 14.70 5.81
N GLY A 909 1.62 14.06 5.06
CA GLY A 909 0.49 13.29 5.62
C GLY A 909 -0.74 14.13 5.99
N GLY A 910 -0.92 15.30 5.36
CA GLY A 910 -2.21 16.02 5.37
C GLY A 910 -2.50 16.89 6.60
N ALA A 911 -1.60 16.94 7.57
CA ALA A 911 -1.78 17.82 8.74
C ALA A 911 -1.45 19.28 8.39
N LEU A 912 -2.34 20.20 8.74
CA LEU A 912 -2.11 21.65 8.72
C LEU A 912 -2.06 22.13 10.17
N ARG A 913 -1.04 22.89 10.56
CA ARG A 913 -0.95 23.43 11.94
C ARG A 913 -0.75 24.93 11.96
N LEU A 914 -1.45 25.60 12.87
CA LEU A 914 -1.21 26.98 13.25
C LEU A 914 -0.48 27.04 14.59
N TRP A 915 0.57 27.86 14.64
CA TRP A 915 1.40 28.10 15.81
C TRP A 915 1.25 29.54 16.27
N ASN A 916 1.12 29.76 17.58
CA ASN A 916 1.33 31.07 18.16
C ASN A 916 2.84 31.25 18.43
N ILE A 917 3.45 32.31 17.89
CA ILE A 917 4.88 32.59 18.01
C ILE A 917 5.21 33.17 19.40
N GLU A 918 4.23 33.84 20.04
CA GLU A 918 4.38 34.56 21.32
C GLU A 918 4.23 33.65 22.55
N ASP A 919 3.38 32.62 22.50
CA ASP A 919 3.21 31.62 23.58
C ASP A 919 4.45 30.73 23.79
N VAL A 920 5.47 30.89 22.94
CA VAL A 920 6.61 30.00 22.87
C VAL A 920 7.79 30.68 23.56
N GLY A 921 8.16 30.22 24.76
CA GLY A 921 9.27 30.80 25.52
C GLY A 921 9.24 30.58 27.02
N VAL A 922 8.12 30.17 27.62
CA VAL A 922 8.14 29.61 28.98
C VAL A 922 8.44 28.13 28.84
N ALA A 923 9.37 27.61 29.65
CA ALA A 923 9.46 26.18 29.92
C ALA A 923 8.16 25.72 30.60
N SER A 924 7.09 25.63 29.82
CA SER A 924 5.81 25.13 30.25
C SER A 924 5.85 23.62 30.06
N PRO A 925 5.61 22.82 31.12
CA PRO A 925 5.51 21.37 31.01
C PRO A 925 4.34 20.89 30.13
N ALA A 926 3.59 21.79 29.48
CA ALA A 926 2.45 21.49 28.62
C ALA A 926 2.71 21.64 27.10
N GLY A 927 3.95 21.86 26.66
CA GLY A 927 4.31 21.89 25.23
C GLY A 927 3.84 23.13 24.44
N ASN A 928 4.42 23.32 23.25
CA ASN A 928 4.07 24.40 22.32
C ASN A 928 2.62 24.23 21.85
N ARG A 929 1.73 25.19 22.17
CA ARG A 929 0.33 25.14 21.75
C ARG A 929 0.22 25.38 20.24
N SER A 930 -0.29 24.39 19.51
CA SER A 930 -0.64 24.49 18.09
C SER A 930 -2.07 24.02 17.87
N THR A 931 -2.84 24.71 17.03
CA THR A 931 -4.12 24.19 16.54
C THR A 931 -3.90 23.41 15.25
N SER A 932 -4.38 22.17 15.19
CA SER A 932 -4.29 21.32 14.01
C SER A 932 -5.62 21.29 13.27
N PHE A 933 -5.57 21.51 11.96
CA PHE A 933 -6.69 21.28 11.05
C PHE A 933 -6.45 19.96 10.31
N SER A 934 -7.45 19.10 10.34
CA SER A 934 -7.48 17.82 9.63
C SER A 934 -8.49 17.88 8.50
N GLY A 935 -8.13 17.41 7.31
CA GLY A 935 -9.08 17.29 6.20
C GLY A 935 -8.47 17.12 4.81
N HIS A 936 -7.15 17.25 4.65
CA HIS A 936 -6.44 16.78 3.47
C HIS A 936 -6.13 15.29 3.63
N ASN A 937 -6.30 14.52 2.56
CA ASN A 937 -5.97 13.09 2.54
C ASN A 937 -4.54 12.84 2.00
N SER A 938 -3.88 13.88 1.48
CA SER A 938 -2.52 13.84 0.96
C SER A 938 -1.63 14.88 1.62
N SER A 939 -0.33 14.83 1.35
CA SER A 939 0.65 15.78 1.89
C SER A 939 0.35 17.23 1.46
N ILE A 940 0.45 18.18 2.40
CA ILE A 940 0.22 19.61 2.11
C ILE A 940 1.52 20.21 1.61
N ARG A 941 1.62 20.44 0.30
CA ARG A 941 2.85 20.93 -0.35
C ARG A 941 2.99 22.45 -0.32
N THR A 942 1.88 23.18 -0.18
CA THR A 942 1.87 24.65 -0.18
C THR A 942 0.76 25.21 0.69
N VAL A 943 1.03 26.35 1.34
CA VAL A 943 0.09 27.12 2.14
C VAL A 943 0.25 28.60 1.82
N ALA A 944 -0.82 29.38 1.92
CA ALA A 944 -0.80 30.83 1.74
C ALA A 944 -1.90 31.50 2.56
N PHE A 945 -1.61 32.62 3.21
CA PHE A 945 -2.61 33.45 3.88
C PHE A 945 -3.18 34.52 2.94
N SER A 946 -4.46 34.84 3.14
CA SER A 946 -5.05 36.03 2.53
C SER A 946 -4.45 37.30 3.13
N PRO A 947 -4.32 38.41 2.36
CA PRO A 947 -3.73 39.66 2.86
C PRO A 947 -4.42 40.23 4.11
N ASP A 948 -5.71 39.95 4.30
CA ASP A 948 -6.49 40.36 5.47
C ASP A 948 -6.39 39.39 6.67
N GLY A 949 -5.64 38.29 6.54
CA GLY A 949 -5.43 37.27 7.57
C GLY A 949 -6.65 36.42 7.91
N ARG A 950 -7.77 36.54 7.17
CA ARG A 950 -9.02 35.82 7.48
C ARG A 950 -9.05 34.39 6.95
N PHE A 951 -8.42 34.16 5.80
CA PHE A 951 -8.42 32.88 5.11
C PHE A 951 -7.00 32.31 5.01
N LEU A 952 -6.90 31.00 5.14
CA LEU A 952 -5.70 30.21 4.89
C LEU A 952 -5.99 29.23 3.76
N ALA A 953 -5.26 29.33 2.65
CA ALA A 953 -5.27 28.35 1.59
C ALA A 953 -4.25 27.25 1.89
N SER A 954 -4.60 26.01 1.56
CA SER A 954 -3.70 24.86 1.61
C SER A 954 -3.92 23.94 0.41
N GLY A 955 -2.84 23.45 -0.19
CA GLY A 955 -2.87 22.63 -1.40
C GLY A 955 -2.20 21.28 -1.20
N GLY A 956 -2.88 20.22 -1.63
CA GLY A 956 -2.42 18.83 -1.54
C GLY A 956 -1.49 18.40 -2.69
N THR A 957 -0.87 17.22 -2.53
CA THR A 957 -0.08 16.53 -3.56
C THR A 957 -0.98 15.84 -4.59
N GLY A 958 -0.39 15.18 -5.60
CA GLY A 958 -1.14 14.61 -6.74
C GLY A 958 -2.23 13.60 -6.38
N GLU A 959 -2.19 13.01 -5.18
CA GLU A 959 -3.23 12.10 -4.68
C GLU A 959 -4.53 12.83 -4.31
N ASP A 960 -4.44 14.11 -3.93
CA ASP A 960 -5.55 14.99 -3.58
C ASP A 960 -5.21 16.40 -4.12
N PRO A 961 -5.33 16.65 -5.44
CA PRO A 961 -4.96 17.91 -6.09
C PRO A 961 -6.01 19.00 -5.82
N ILE A 962 -6.46 19.07 -4.57
CA ILE A 962 -7.51 19.92 -4.04
C ILE A 962 -6.86 21.06 -3.26
N ILE A 963 -7.46 22.24 -3.43
CA ILE A 963 -7.14 23.39 -2.59
C ILE A 963 -8.27 23.55 -1.57
N LYS A 964 -7.92 23.65 -0.28
CA LYS A 964 -8.87 23.94 0.79
C LYS A 964 -8.64 25.34 1.34
N LEU A 965 -9.71 26.12 1.43
CA LEU A 965 -9.74 27.43 2.06
C LEU A 965 -10.32 27.31 3.48
N TRP A 966 -9.51 27.65 4.47
CA TRP A 966 -9.84 27.57 5.88
C TRP A 966 -10.07 28.97 6.45
N GLN A 967 -11.07 29.11 7.32
CA GLN A 967 -11.23 30.29 8.14
C GLN A 967 -10.33 30.19 9.37
N VAL A 968 -9.48 31.19 9.59
CA VAL A 968 -8.44 31.15 10.64
C VAL A 968 -9.03 31.17 12.05
N GLY A 969 -10.16 31.85 12.26
CA GLY A 969 -10.74 32.06 13.59
C GLY A 969 -11.33 30.80 14.24
N ASP A 970 -11.90 29.87 13.46
CA ASP A 970 -12.55 28.66 13.96
C ASP A 970 -12.07 27.35 13.29
N GLY A 971 -11.17 27.45 12.31
CA GLY A 971 -10.58 26.29 11.64
C GLY A 971 -11.51 25.56 10.67
N ARG A 972 -12.65 26.16 10.30
CA ARG A 972 -13.59 25.53 9.38
C ARG A 972 -13.13 25.66 7.93
N CYS A 973 -13.28 24.59 7.15
CA CYS A 973 -13.08 24.61 5.71
C CYS A 973 -14.30 25.29 5.04
N CYS A 974 -14.09 26.47 4.44
CA CYS A 974 -15.14 27.25 3.78
C CYS A 974 -15.38 26.80 2.34
N HIS A 975 -14.30 26.52 1.60
CA HIS A 975 -14.37 26.12 0.20
C HIS A 975 -13.36 25.00 -0.10
N ILE A 976 -13.78 24.11 -1.01
CA ILE A 976 -12.96 23.04 -1.59
C ILE A 976 -12.89 23.33 -3.08
N LEU A 977 -11.71 23.72 -3.57
CA LEU A 977 -11.49 24.06 -4.97
C LEU A 977 -10.92 22.83 -5.69
N THR A 978 -11.70 22.29 -6.62
CA THR A 978 -11.35 21.11 -7.40
C THR A 978 -11.18 21.49 -8.86
N GLY A 979 -10.12 21.00 -9.51
CA GLY A 979 -9.96 21.17 -10.96
C GLY A 979 -8.58 20.87 -11.52
N HIS A 980 -7.52 20.96 -10.71
CA HIS A 980 -6.20 20.46 -11.10
C HIS A 980 -6.21 18.94 -11.25
N THR A 981 -5.45 18.41 -12.21
CA THR A 981 -5.37 16.96 -12.49
C THR A 981 -4.13 16.30 -11.89
N ASP A 982 -3.23 17.09 -11.31
CA ASP A 982 -2.00 16.63 -10.66
C ASP A 982 -1.61 17.60 -9.53
N GLY A 983 -0.60 17.25 -8.73
CA GLY A 983 -0.27 17.89 -7.45
C GLY A 983 0.08 19.36 -7.55
N LEU A 984 -0.27 20.11 -6.49
CA LEU A 984 -0.03 21.55 -6.37
C LEU A 984 1.39 21.84 -5.90
N TRP A 985 2.04 22.84 -6.49
CA TRP A 985 3.41 23.24 -6.11
C TRP A 985 3.47 24.54 -5.32
N SER A 986 2.65 25.52 -5.68
CA SER A 986 2.67 26.86 -5.09
C SER A 986 1.31 27.54 -5.21
N MET A 987 1.04 28.44 -4.27
CA MET A 987 -0.13 29.30 -4.29
C MET A 987 0.22 30.70 -3.83
N ALA A 988 -0.50 31.70 -4.34
CA ALA A 988 -0.39 33.07 -3.90
C ALA A 988 -1.76 33.75 -3.97
N PHE A 989 -2.08 34.61 -3.00
CA PHE A 989 -3.25 35.49 -3.08
C PHE A 989 -2.90 36.78 -3.83
N SER A 990 -3.88 37.32 -4.54
CA SER A 990 -3.79 38.67 -5.08
C SER A 990 -3.72 39.70 -3.94
N PRO A 991 -3.11 40.87 -4.15
CA PRO A 991 -2.98 41.90 -3.10
C PRO A 991 -4.31 42.38 -2.50
N ASP A 992 -5.41 42.27 -3.25
CA ASP A 992 -6.76 42.59 -2.80
C ASP A 992 -7.51 41.41 -2.14
N GLY A 993 -6.89 40.22 -2.10
CA GLY A 993 -7.44 39.00 -1.52
C GLY A 993 -8.59 38.36 -2.30
N ARG A 994 -8.94 38.86 -3.49
CA ARG A 994 -10.10 38.39 -4.27
C ARG A 994 -9.80 37.20 -5.17
N ILE A 995 -8.54 37.03 -5.57
CA ILE A 995 -8.09 35.98 -6.48
C ILE A 995 -7.02 35.15 -5.78
N LEU A 996 -7.13 33.83 -5.87
CA LEU A 996 -6.07 32.90 -5.52
C LEU A 996 -5.48 32.32 -6.80
N ALA A 997 -4.16 32.39 -6.97
CA ALA A 997 -3.45 31.70 -8.04
C ALA A 997 -2.85 30.39 -7.51
N SER A 998 -2.94 29.31 -8.28
CA SER A 998 -2.35 28.02 -7.96
C SER A 998 -1.58 27.45 -9.15
N SER A 999 -0.43 26.81 -8.87
CA SER A 999 0.40 26.13 -9.87
C SER A 999 0.45 24.62 -9.62
N SER A 1000 0.54 23.83 -10.69
CA SER A 1000 0.48 22.36 -10.61
C SER A 1000 1.46 21.66 -11.57
N SER A 1001 1.74 20.39 -11.27
CA SER A 1001 2.41 19.44 -12.17
C SER A 1001 1.63 19.21 -13.47
N ASP A 1002 0.35 19.57 -13.55
CA ASP A 1002 -0.49 19.45 -14.75
C ASP A 1002 -0.15 20.47 -15.86
N HIS A 1003 0.98 21.18 -15.73
CA HIS A 1003 1.46 22.23 -16.64
C HIS A 1003 0.60 23.50 -16.68
N THR A 1004 -0.37 23.66 -15.77
CA THR A 1004 -1.27 24.82 -15.74
C THR A 1004 -1.09 25.70 -14.51
N VAL A 1005 -1.50 26.96 -14.66
CA VAL A 1005 -1.78 27.87 -13.54
C VAL A 1005 -3.26 28.18 -13.55
N ARG A 1006 -3.92 28.10 -12.40
CA ARG A 1006 -5.36 28.41 -12.27
C ARG A 1006 -5.58 29.60 -11.36
N LEU A 1007 -6.55 30.42 -11.74
CA LEU A 1007 -7.01 31.57 -10.97
C LEU A 1007 -8.40 31.27 -10.41
N TRP A 1008 -8.57 31.44 -9.10
CA TRP A 1008 -9.78 31.11 -8.37
C TRP A 1008 -10.36 32.33 -7.70
N SER A 1009 -11.69 32.42 -7.67
CA SER A 1009 -12.41 33.39 -6.84
C SER A 1009 -12.38 32.95 -5.38
N THR A 1010 -11.86 33.79 -4.49
CA THR A 1010 -11.81 33.48 -3.05
C THR A 1010 -13.19 33.54 -2.39
N LEU A 1011 -14.15 34.23 -3.01
CA LEU A 1011 -15.52 34.39 -2.51
C LEU A 1011 -16.45 33.25 -2.94
N THR A 1012 -16.33 32.80 -4.19
CA THR A 1012 -17.24 31.78 -4.76
C THR A 1012 -16.61 30.40 -4.84
N GLY A 1013 -15.27 30.32 -4.83
CA GLY A 1013 -14.52 29.08 -5.04
C GLY A 1013 -14.48 28.63 -6.51
N GLU A 1014 -14.99 29.42 -7.44
CA GLU A 1014 -15.01 29.07 -8.86
C GLU A 1014 -13.65 29.34 -9.53
N CYS A 1015 -13.29 28.49 -10.50
CA CYS A 1015 -12.15 28.70 -11.37
C CYS A 1015 -12.48 29.83 -12.36
N LEU A 1016 -11.85 30.99 -12.20
CA LEU A 1016 -12.01 32.15 -13.06
C LEU A 1016 -11.28 31.98 -14.38
N GLN A 1017 -10.07 31.41 -14.35
CA GLN A 1017 -9.22 31.28 -15.54
C GLN A 1017 -8.19 30.16 -15.41
N ILE A 1018 -7.87 29.53 -16.55
CA ILE A 1018 -6.80 28.54 -16.68
C ILE A 1018 -5.75 29.10 -17.65
N LEU A 1019 -4.53 29.25 -17.19
CA LEU A 1019 -3.38 29.74 -17.96
C LEU A 1019 -2.58 28.53 -18.46
N THR A 1020 -2.54 28.36 -19.78
CA THR A 1020 -1.84 27.28 -20.47
C THR A 1020 -0.73 27.85 -21.34
N GLY A 1021 0.44 27.19 -21.34
CA GLY A 1021 1.61 27.65 -22.11
C GLY A 1021 2.95 27.13 -21.61
N HIS A 1022 3.02 26.59 -20.38
CA HIS A 1022 4.21 25.88 -19.91
C HIS A 1022 4.31 24.50 -20.53
N THR A 1023 5.54 24.06 -20.81
CA THR A 1023 5.86 22.72 -21.35
C THR A 1023 6.41 21.78 -20.29
N ASP A 1024 6.50 22.24 -19.04
CA ASP A 1024 6.99 21.48 -17.89
C ASP A 1024 6.18 21.87 -16.63
N TRP A 1025 6.42 21.21 -15.51
CA TRP A 1025 5.69 21.45 -14.26
C TRP A 1025 5.80 22.91 -13.83
N VAL A 1026 4.69 23.48 -13.34
CA VAL A 1026 4.67 24.85 -12.87
C VAL A 1026 4.92 24.86 -11.36
N THR A 1027 6.11 25.29 -10.97
CA THR A 1027 6.68 25.10 -9.64
C THR A 1027 6.42 26.23 -8.65
N ALA A 1028 6.24 27.46 -9.13
CA ALA A 1028 5.96 28.61 -8.28
C ALA A 1028 5.09 29.66 -8.97
N VAL A 1029 4.32 30.41 -8.18
CA VAL A 1029 3.53 31.57 -8.63
C VAL A 1029 3.66 32.74 -7.67
N ALA A 1030 3.66 33.96 -8.20
CA ALA A 1030 3.69 35.19 -7.42
C ALA A 1030 2.96 36.33 -8.15
N PHE A 1031 2.29 37.21 -7.40
CA PHE A 1031 1.65 38.42 -7.95
C PHE A 1031 2.62 39.61 -7.96
N ILE A 1032 2.54 40.42 -9.01
CA ILE A 1032 3.16 41.74 -9.10
C ILE A 1032 2.07 42.79 -8.94
N VAL A 1033 2.31 43.79 -8.07
CA VAL A 1033 1.32 44.81 -7.71
C VAL A 1033 1.21 45.89 -8.79
N SER A 1034 2.32 46.31 -9.39
CA SER A 1034 2.36 47.40 -10.37
C SER A 1034 3.40 47.13 -11.47
N PRO A 1035 2.99 46.85 -12.72
CA PRO A 1035 1.60 46.65 -13.17
C PRO A 1035 1.01 45.32 -12.66
N PRO A 1036 -0.32 45.20 -12.52
CA PRO A 1036 -0.97 44.00 -12.00
C PRO A 1036 -0.78 42.82 -12.97
N MET A 1037 0.15 41.94 -12.61
CA MET A 1037 0.54 40.77 -13.41
C MET A 1037 0.74 39.56 -12.49
N LEU A 1038 0.66 38.36 -13.08
CA LEU A 1038 1.05 37.13 -12.40
C LEU A 1038 2.34 36.61 -13.01
N VAL A 1039 3.26 36.15 -12.17
CA VAL A 1039 4.49 35.47 -12.59
C VAL A 1039 4.38 34.01 -12.18
N SER A 1040 4.86 33.12 -13.04
CA SER A 1040 4.94 31.68 -12.77
C SER A 1040 6.28 31.11 -13.24
N SER A 1041 6.86 30.17 -12.49
CA SER A 1041 8.05 29.42 -12.91
C SER A 1041 7.72 28.01 -13.39
N SER A 1042 8.46 27.57 -14.40
CA SER A 1042 8.72 26.18 -14.77
C SER A 1042 10.23 26.04 -15.05
N ARG A 1043 10.62 25.50 -16.21
CA ARG A 1043 11.96 25.75 -16.79
C ARG A 1043 12.20 27.22 -17.14
N THR A 1044 11.12 27.97 -17.35
CA THR A 1044 11.18 29.39 -17.71
C THR A 1044 10.27 30.19 -16.79
N ILE A 1045 10.48 31.50 -16.73
CA ILE A 1045 9.59 32.39 -15.98
C ILE A 1045 8.64 33.05 -16.97
N SER A 1046 7.33 32.81 -16.83
CA SER A 1046 6.30 33.42 -17.67
C SER A 1046 5.52 34.48 -16.90
N PHE A 1047 5.26 35.61 -17.57
CA PHE A 1047 4.48 36.75 -17.09
C PHE A 1047 3.12 36.74 -17.75
N TRP A 1048 2.06 36.85 -16.96
CA TRP A 1048 0.68 36.72 -17.40
C TRP A 1048 -0.12 37.96 -17.09
N ASN A 1049 -0.96 38.35 -18.05
CA ASN A 1049 -2.00 39.33 -17.82
C ASN A 1049 -3.17 38.68 -17.07
N ILE A 1050 -3.49 39.16 -15.87
CA ILE A 1050 -4.54 38.56 -15.02
C ILE A 1050 -5.95 38.69 -15.65
N ARG A 1051 -6.17 39.70 -16.53
CA ARG A 1051 -7.48 39.93 -17.16
C ARG A 1051 -7.68 39.16 -18.45
N THR A 1052 -6.64 39.05 -19.28
CA THR A 1052 -6.73 38.38 -20.59
C THR A 1052 -6.27 36.93 -20.53
N GLY A 1053 -5.43 36.58 -19.55
CA GLY A 1053 -4.75 35.28 -19.44
C GLY A 1053 -3.66 35.05 -20.46
N GLU A 1054 -3.30 36.07 -21.24
CA GLU A 1054 -2.23 35.95 -22.23
C GLU A 1054 -0.86 36.03 -21.55
N CYS A 1055 0.07 35.20 -22.05
CA CYS A 1055 1.48 35.30 -21.69
C CYS A 1055 2.07 36.55 -22.35
N ILE A 1056 2.51 37.51 -21.55
CA ILE A 1056 3.09 38.79 -21.98
C ILE A 1056 4.55 38.61 -22.36
N ARG A 1057 5.30 37.83 -21.57
CA ARG A 1057 6.75 37.66 -21.69
C ARG A 1057 7.19 36.36 -21.03
N THR A 1058 8.21 35.72 -21.61
CA THR A 1058 8.92 34.59 -21.00
C THR A 1058 10.40 34.93 -20.84
N LEU A 1059 10.96 34.69 -19.66
CA LEU A 1059 12.39 34.87 -19.36
C LEU A 1059 13.10 33.52 -19.30
N GLN A 1060 14.33 33.51 -19.80
CA GLN A 1060 15.29 32.43 -19.66
C GLN A 1060 16.53 32.97 -18.94
N GLY A 1061 17.10 32.19 -18.02
CA GLY A 1061 18.25 32.66 -17.23
C GLY A 1061 18.96 31.56 -16.44
N HIS A 1062 18.22 30.58 -15.93
CA HIS A 1062 18.81 29.38 -15.32
C HIS A 1062 19.08 28.30 -16.35
N ARG A 1063 20.06 27.43 -16.06
CA ARG A 1063 20.42 26.27 -16.88
C ARG A 1063 19.49 25.07 -16.64
N SER A 1064 18.70 25.11 -15.57
CA SER A 1064 17.77 24.07 -15.16
C SER A 1064 16.46 24.68 -14.63
N GLY A 1065 15.55 23.82 -14.14
CA GLY A 1065 14.23 24.19 -13.64
C GLY A 1065 14.29 25.16 -12.46
N ILE A 1066 13.42 26.17 -12.48
CA ILE A 1066 13.25 27.12 -11.38
C ILE A 1066 12.21 26.53 -10.45
N ILE A 1067 12.49 26.44 -9.15
CA ILE A 1067 11.64 25.74 -8.16
C ILE A 1067 10.86 26.73 -7.28
N SER A 1068 11.38 27.93 -7.09
CA SER A 1068 10.77 28.96 -6.23
C SER A 1068 10.99 30.34 -6.82
N ILE A 1069 10.00 31.22 -6.66
CA ILE A 1069 10.07 32.62 -7.05
C ILE A 1069 9.69 33.50 -5.85
N ALA A 1070 10.37 34.63 -5.70
CA ALA A 1070 9.94 35.73 -4.83
C ALA A 1070 10.04 37.07 -5.56
N VAL A 1071 9.08 37.97 -5.31
CA VAL A 1071 9.09 39.34 -5.83
C VAL A 1071 9.53 40.28 -4.71
N SER A 1072 10.44 41.21 -5.02
CA SER A 1072 10.88 42.22 -4.06
C SER A 1072 9.74 43.15 -3.62
N PRO A 1073 9.77 43.71 -2.38
CA PRO A 1073 8.74 44.63 -1.91
C PRO A 1073 8.53 45.87 -2.78
N SER A 1074 9.57 46.34 -3.48
CA SER A 1074 9.45 47.47 -4.42
C SER A 1074 8.78 47.09 -5.74
N GLY A 1075 8.72 45.79 -6.08
CA GLY A 1075 8.15 45.28 -7.32
C GLY A 1075 9.10 45.35 -8.53
N ASP A 1076 10.38 45.67 -8.33
CA ASP A 1076 11.34 45.87 -9.43
C ASP A 1076 12.22 44.66 -9.71
N ILE A 1077 12.48 43.86 -8.68
CA ILE A 1077 13.39 42.70 -8.70
C ILE A 1077 12.60 41.41 -8.48
N LEU A 1078 12.93 40.39 -9.27
CA LEU A 1078 12.47 39.02 -9.14
C LEU A 1078 13.66 38.14 -8.71
N ALA A 1079 13.46 37.28 -7.72
CA ALA A 1079 14.42 36.25 -7.32
C ALA A 1079 13.88 34.86 -7.63
N GLY A 1080 14.76 33.95 -8.03
CA GLY A 1080 14.41 32.59 -8.42
C GLY A 1080 15.42 31.60 -7.87
N GLY A 1081 14.94 30.64 -7.09
CA GLY A 1081 15.72 29.49 -6.64
C GLY A 1081 15.63 28.37 -7.67
N SER A 1082 16.76 27.75 -7.98
CA SER A 1082 16.88 26.76 -9.05
C SER A 1082 17.45 25.43 -8.57
N VAL A 1083 17.19 24.41 -9.38
CA VAL A 1083 17.78 23.07 -9.32
C VAL A 1083 19.31 23.14 -9.50
N ASP A 1084 19.82 24.15 -10.21
CA ASP A 1084 21.26 24.33 -10.48
C ASP A 1084 22.10 24.77 -9.26
N ASN A 1085 21.57 24.60 -8.04
CA ASN A 1085 22.18 25.00 -6.77
C ASN A 1085 22.45 26.51 -6.63
N ALA A 1086 21.88 27.35 -7.52
CA ALA A 1086 22.04 28.79 -7.48
C ALA A 1086 20.69 29.52 -7.33
N VAL A 1087 20.80 30.81 -7.02
CA VAL A 1087 19.68 31.74 -7.00
C VAL A 1087 19.99 32.85 -8.00
N ALA A 1088 19.07 33.18 -8.91
CA ALA A 1088 19.27 34.30 -9.84
C ALA A 1088 18.29 35.44 -9.58
N LEU A 1089 18.71 36.64 -10.01
CA LEU A 1089 17.99 37.90 -9.86
C LEU A 1089 17.76 38.54 -11.23
N TRP A 1090 16.52 38.95 -11.47
CA TRP A 1090 16.11 39.65 -12.69
C TRP A 1090 15.48 40.99 -12.39
N HIS A 1091 15.70 41.95 -13.28
CA HIS A 1091 14.89 43.15 -13.34
C HIS A 1091 13.55 42.83 -14.02
N ILE A 1092 12.43 43.11 -13.36
CA ILE A 1092 11.09 42.79 -13.85
C ILE A 1092 10.77 43.56 -15.14
N ASN A 1093 11.12 44.84 -15.19
CA ASN A 1093 10.81 45.71 -16.33
C ASN A 1093 11.58 45.32 -17.60
N THR A 1094 12.89 45.05 -17.49
CA THR A 1094 13.75 44.73 -18.64
C THR A 1094 13.76 43.23 -18.97
N GLY A 1095 13.54 42.37 -17.98
CA GLY A 1095 13.68 40.92 -18.11
C GLY A 1095 15.14 40.44 -18.06
N GLU A 1096 16.10 41.33 -17.82
CA GLU A 1096 17.51 40.99 -17.80
C GLU A 1096 17.89 40.32 -16.48
N CYS A 1097 18.57 39.17 -16.57
CA CYS A 1097 19.25 38.54 -15.45
C CYS A 1097 20.52 39.34 -15.16
N PHE A 1098 20.56 40.06 -14.05
CA PHE A 1098 21.71 40.90 -13.71
C PHE A 1098 22.66 40.23 -12.71
N GLN A 1099 22.20 39.18 -12.01
CA GLN A 1099 23.02 38.50 -11.02
C GLN A 1099 22.63 37.02 -10.82
N VAL A 1100 23.65 36.17 -10.68
CA VAL A 1100 23.51 34.76 -10.27
C VAL A 1100 24.34 34.58 -9.00
N LEU A 1101 23.74 33.99 -7.98
CA LEU A 1101 24.27 33.80 -6.63
C LEU A 1101 24.66 32.34 -6.43
N PRO A 1102 25.92 31.95 -6.72
CA PRO A 1102 26.40 30.58 -6.52
C PRO A 1102 26.76 30.34 -5.06
N GLY A 1103 26.48 29.14 -4.53
CA GLY A 1103 27.05 28.73 -3.25
C GLY A 1103 26.41 27.53 -2.56
N HIS A 1104 25.14 27.22 -2.82
CA HIS A 1104 24.54 26.02 -2.24
C HIS A 1104 25.18 24.75 -2.80
N GLN A 1105 25.17 23.68 -2.01
CA GLN A 1105 25.65 22.35 -2.42
C GLN A 1105 24.54 21.44 -2.94
N ALA A 1106 23.29 21.92 -2.85
CA ALA A 1106 22.09 21.26 -3.38
C ALA A 1106 21.03 22.32 -3.73
N PHE A 1107 19.84 21.87 -4.14
CA PHE A 1107 18.80 22.70 -4.74
C PHE A 1107 18.39 23.88 -3.87
N ALA A 1108 18.31 25.08 -4.47
CA ALA A 1108 17.76 26.24 -3.79
C ALA A 1108 16.21 26.18 -3.84
N ARG A 1109 15.63 25.51 -2.83
CA ARG A 1109 14.21 25.12 -2.82
C ARG A 1109 13.25 26.27 -2.51
N SER A 1110 13.70 27.28 -1.77
CA SER A 1110 12.85 28.41 -1.35
C SER A 1110 13.68 29.68 -1.29
N VAL A 1111 13.08 30.79 -1.75
CA VAL A 1111 13.66 32.13 -1.68
C VAL A 1111 12.65 33.12 -1.09
N ALA A 1112 13.13 34.08 -0.30
CA ALA A 1112 12.30 35.14 0.27
C ALA A 1112 13.09 36.45 0.43
N PHE A 1113 12.45 37.58 0.16
CA PHE A 1113 13.04 38.91 0.40
C PHE A 1113 12.76 39.39 1.83
N SER A 1114 13.71 40.13 2.40
CA SER A 1114 13.47 40.91 3.62
C SER A 1114 12.44 42.02 3.38
N PRO A 1115 11.73 42.50 4.42
CA PRO A 1115 10.72 43.55 4.28
C PRO A 1115 11.25 44.85 3.65
N ASP A 1116 12.54 45.15 3.83
CA ASP A 1116 13.23 46.31 3.24
C ASP A 1116 13.81 46.04 1.83
N GLY A 1117 13.73 44.80 1.34
CA GLY A 1117 14.23 44.36 0.04
C GLY A 1117 15.76 44.31 -0.09
N ARG A 1118 16.53 44.55 0.98
CA ARG A 1118 18.00 44.58 0.93
C ARG A 1118 18.64 43.21 1.04
N ILE A 1119 18.00 42.28 1.75
CA ILE A 1119 18.50 40.93 2.00
C ILE A 1119 17.59 39.93 1.31
N LEU A 1120 18.20 38.92 0.68
CA LEU A 1120 17.51 37.74 0.18
C LEU A 1120 17.91 36.53 1.03
N ALA A 1121 16.94 35.76 1.49
CA ALA A 1121 17.17 34.46 2.12
C ALA A 1121 16.90 33.34 1.12
N SER A 1122 17.76 32.31 1.12
CA SER A 1122 17.54 31.08 0.36
C SER A 1122 17.72 29.85 1.23
N GLY A 1123 16.74 28.95 1.20
CA GLY A 1123 16.80 27.63 1.83
C GLY A 1123 17.12 26.54 0.81
N SER A 1124 17.96 25.58 1.18
CA SER A 1124 18.41 24.51 0.28
C SER A 1124 18.30 23.11 0.90
N TYR A 1125 18.26 22.11 0.01
CA TYR A 1125 18.38 20.70 0.37
C TYR A 1125 19.70 20.33 1.07
N ASP A 1126 20.72 21.20 1.00
CA ASP A 1126 22.00 21.01 1.69
C ASP A 1126 21.89 21.23 3.22
N GLY A 1127 20.70 21.52 3.74
CA GLY A 1127 20.43 21.76 5.15
C GLY A 1127 20.83 23.16 5.63
N THR A 1128 21.22 24.05 4.71
CA THR A 1128 21.63 25.41 5.03
C THR A 1128 20.61 26.44 4.57
N VAL A 1129 20.59 27.56 5.28
CA VAL A 1129 19.95 28.80 4.83
C VAL A 1129 21.02 29.84 4.58
N ARG A 1130 21.00 30.48 3.41
CA ARG A 1130 21.96 31.53 3.05
C ARG A 1130 21.28 32.88 3.01
N LEU A 1131 21.98 33.89 3.52
CA LEU A 1131 21.58 35.29 3.46
C LEU A 1131 22.46 36.00 2.43
N TRP A 1132 21.84 36.71 1.50
CA TRP A 1132 22.51 37.41 0.40
C TRP A 1132 22.19 38.89 0.47
N ASP A 1133 23.19 39.73 0.23
CA ASP A 1133 22.97 41.15 -0.01
C ASP A 1133 22.49 41.34 -1.45
N VAL A 1134 21.33 41.95 -1.65
CA VAL A 1134 20.69 42.06 -2.99
C VAL A 1134 21.48 42.97 -3.93
N PRO A 1135 22.01 44.15 -3.51
CA PRO A 1135 22.78 45.01 -4.42
C PRO A 1135 24.15 44.46 -4.82
N SER A 1136 24.87 43.79 -3.90
CA SER A 1136 26.22 43.26 -4.19
C SER A 1136 26.23 41.80 -4.61
N GLY A 1137 25.18 41.04 -4.27
CA GLY A 1137 25.06 39.58 -4.37
C GLY A 1137 26.09 38.79 -3.58
N GLN A 1138 26.70 39.40 -2.57
CA GLN A 1138 27.59 38.67 -1.67
C GLN A 1138 26.77 37.85 -0.67
N CYS A 1139 27.25 36.62 -0.38
CA CYS A 1139 26.71 35.82 0.71
C CYS A 1139 27.15 36.45 2.04
N LEU A 1140 26.20 37.03 2.77
CA LEU A 1140 26.42 37.64 4.08
C LEU A 1140 26.65 36.57 5.14
N LYS A 1141 25.81 35.53 5.17
CA LYS A 1141 25.83 34.47 6.20
C LYS A 1141 25.36 33.12 5.67
N ILE A 1142 25.88 32.07 6.27
CA ILE A 1142 25.43 30.68 6.11
C ILE A 1142 24.93 30.20 7.47
N LEU A 1143 23.63 29.96 7.57
CA LEU A 1143 22.95 29.50 8.77
C LEU A 1143 22.90 27.97 8.73
N GLN A 1144 23.59 27.33 9.67
CA GLN A 1144 23.67 25.87 9.78
C GLN A 1144 22.96 25.40 11.05
N GLY A 1145 22.11 24.39 10.93
CA GLY A 1145 21.45 23.79 12.09
C GLY A 1145 20.37 22.78 11.74
N HIS A 1146 19.74 22.87 10.57
CA HIS A 1146 18.85 21.79 10.10
C HIS A 1146 19.67 20.52 9.85
N LYS A 1147 19.11 19.36 10.22
CA LYS A 1147 19.77 18.06 10.00
C LYS A 1147 19.63 17.55 8.56
N HIS A 1148 18.62 18.05 7.85
CA HIS A 1148 18.25 17.65 6.50
C HIS A 1148 17.75 18.88 5.72
N GLY A 1149 17.33 18.70 4.47
CA GLY A 1149 16.95 19.78 3.56
C GLY A 1149 15.91 20.77 4.09
N VAL A 1150 16.12 22.05 3.75
CA VAL A 1150 15.24 23.18 4.07
C VAL A 1150 14.24 23.41 2.93
N PHE A 1151 12.95 23.37 3.24
CA PHE A 1151 11.86 23.42 2.27
C PHE A 1151 11.23 24.79 2.11
N ALA A 1152 11.17 25.58 3.18
CA ALA A 1152 10.62 26.94 3.15
C ALA A 1152 11.45 27.88 4.01
N VAL A 1153 11.59 29.12 3.54
CA VAL A 1153 12.14 30.24 4.29
C VAL A 1153 11.20 31.43 4.19
N ALA A 1154 10.99 32.14 5.30
CA ALA A 1154 10.15 33.34 5.33
C ALA A 1154 10.61 34.30 6.44
N PHE A 1155 10.69 35.59 6.12
CA PHE A 1155 11.00 36.62 7.11
C PHE A 1155 9.79 36.82 8.03
N VAL A 1156 10.06 36.90 9.34
CA VAL A 1156 9.00 37.12 10.34
C VAL A 1156 8.50 38.56 10.21
N PRO A 1157 7.19 38.79 10.00
CA PRO A 1157 6.63 40.13 10.02
C PRO A 1157 6.76 40.79 11.41
N HIS A 1158 6.82 42.12 11.47
CA HIS A 1158 6.83 42.83 12.74
C HIS A 1158 5.42 42.86 13.35
N TYR A 1159 5.16 41.97 14.32
CA TYR A 1159 3.87 41.88 15.02
C TYR A 1159 3.77 42.83 16.22
N ASN A 1160 4.87 43.05 16.96
CA ASN A 1160 4.90 43.80 18.22
C ASN A 1160 6.25 44.49 18.49
N ALA A 1161 6.28 45.45 19.43
CA ALA A 1161 7.47 46.25 19.77
C ALA A 1161 8.65 45.41 20.34
N ASP A 1162 8.38 44.29 21.02
CA ASP A 1162 9.42 43.40 21.59
C ASP A 1162 10.21 42.63 20.52
N PHE A 1163 9.62 42.42 19.34
CA PHE A 1163 10.29 41.85 18.15
C PHE A 1163 10.71 42.94 17.15
N ALA A 1164 10.50 44.22 17.44
CA ALA A 1164 10.81 45.32 16.53
C ALA A 1164 12.31 45.65 16.46
N GLU A 1165 13.10 45.28 17.47
CA GLU A 1165 14.54 45.57 17.48
C GLU A 1165 15.38 44.57 16.66
N ARG A 1166 14.83 43.39 16.30
CA ARG A 1166 15.57 42.33 15.62
C ARG A 1166 14.79 41.77 14.43
N GLN A 1167 15.38 41.80 13.24
CA GLN A 1167 14.81 41.09 12.09
C GLN A 1167 15.05 39.58 12.25
N LEU A 1168 13.96 38.82 12.29
CA LEU A 1168 14.02 37.36 12.36
C LEU A 1168 13.69 36.73 11.00
N LEU A 1169 14.30 35.57 10.75
CA LEU A 1169 14.00 34.68 9.63
C LEU A 1169 13.56 33.32 10.17
N ALA A 1170 12.46 32.78 9.65
CA ALA A 1170 12.04 31.42 9.94
C ALA A 1170 12.41 30.48 8.78
N SER A 1171 12.78 29.24 9.12
CA SER A 1171 13.04 28.18 8.15
C SER A 1171 12.43 26.85 8.60
N THR A 1172 11.97 26.04 7.65
CA THR A 1172 11.42 24.69 7.91
C THR A 1172 12.15 23.64 7.09
N GLY A 1173 12.23 22.41 7.62
CA GLY A 1173 12.90 21.31 6.92
C GLY A 1173 12.28 19.93 7.15
N THR A 1174 12.89 18.92 6.52
CA THR A 1174 12.55 17.49 6.70
C THR A 1174 12.88 16.97 8.10
N ASP A 1175 13.68 17.70 8.88
CA ASP A 1175 13.94 17.38 10.29
C ASP A 1175 12.77 17.72 11.24
N ALA A 1176 11.60 18.08 10.69
CA ALA A 1176 10.39 18.43 11.41
C ALA A 1176 10.54 19.64 12.34
N THR A 1177 11.55 20.48 12.10
CA THR A 1177 11.79 21.70 12.90
C THR A 1177 11.43 22.96 12.13
N ILE A 1178 10.96 23.94 12.89
CA ILE A 1178 10.83 25.34 12.51
C ILE A 1178 11.89 26.09 13.31
N ARG A 1179 12.87 26.68 12.62
CA ARG A 1179 13.96 27.42 13.26
C ARG A 1179 13.80 28.90 13.02
N PHE A 1180 14.00 29.69 14.06
CA PHE A 1180 14.07 31.14 13.98
C PHE A 1180 15.52 31.59 14.12
N TRP A 1181 15.95 32.39 13.17
CA TRP A 1181 17.30 32.91 13.06
C TRP A 1181 17.27 34.41 13.22
N ASP A 1182 18.19 34.94 14.00
CA ASP A 1182 18.44 36.36 14.02
C ASP A 1182 19.28 36.73 12.79
N VAL A 1183 18.77 37.62 11.95
CA VAL A 1183 19.38 37.96 10.66
C VAL A 1183 20.71 38.71 10.86
N ALA A 1184 20.83 39.50 11.93
CA ALA A 1184 22.01 40.31 12.22
C ALA A 1184 23.16 39.46 12.78
N THR A 1185 22.89 38.48 13.65
CA THR A 1185 23.88 37.61 14.31
C THR A 1185 24.10 36.28 13.58
N GLY A 1186 23.07 35.75 12.91
CA GLY A 1186 23.06 34.44 12.28
C GLY A 1186 22.84 33.30 13.26
N GLU A 1187 22.54 33.60 14.53
CA GLU A 1187 22.30 32.59 15.55
C GLU A 1187 20.85 32.09 15.51
N CYS A 1188 20.66 30.80 15.79
CA CYS A 1188 19.33 30.23 15.98
C CYS A 1188 18.80 30.65 17.35
N VAL A 1189 17.82 31.55 17.37
CA VAL A 1189 17.21 32.08 18.60
C VAL A 1189 16.23 31.08 19.20
N LYS A 1190 15.57 30.27 18.35
CA LYS A 1190 14.43 29.46 18.77
C LYS A 1190 14.18 28.30 17.81
N ILE A 1191 13.80 27.15 18.37
CA ILE A 1191 13.39 25.96 17.61
C ILE A 1191 12.01 25.53 18.08
N ILE A 1192 11.07 25.44 17.15
CA ILE A 1192 9.73 24.89 17.36
C ILE A 1192 9.66 23.56 16.63
N ARG A 1193 9.08 22.55 17.25
CA ARG A 1193 8.76 21.27 16.60
C ARG A 1193 7.48 20.70 17.19
N SER A 1194 6.82 19.85 16.43
CA SER A 1194 5.80 18.96 16.99
C SER A 1194 6.45 17.99 17.97
N PRO A 1195 5.76 17.61 19.06
CA PRO A 1195 6.25 16.57 19.94
C PRO A 1195 6.37 15.27 19.13
N ARG A 1196 7.53 14.63 19.23
CA ARG A 1196 7.76 13.34 18.59
C ARG A 1196 6.97 12.26 19.34
N PRO A 1197 6.66 11.11 18.71
CA PRO A 1197 5.78 10.11 19.32
C PRO A 1197 6.25 9.60 20.68
N TYR A 1198 7.58 9.56 20.89
CA TYR A 1198 8.20 8.99 22.10
C TYR A 1198 8.98 10.06 22.89
N GLU A 1199 8.60 11.34 22.77
CA GLU A 1199 9.26 12.44 23.49
C GLU A 1199 9.28 12.20 25.01
N GLY A 1200 10.47 12.22 25.62
CA GLY A 1200 10.61 12.01 27.07
C GLY A 1200 10.53 10.55 27.51
N MET A 1201 10.33 9.60 26.59
CA MET A 1201 10.33 8.16 26.90
C MET A 1201 11.69 7.74 27.48
N ASN A 1202 11.73 7.20 28.70
CA ASN A 1202 12.97 6.79 29.35
C ASN A 1202 13.29 5.33 28.99
N ILE A 1203 14.42 5.10 28.30
CA ILE A 1203 14.90 3.76 27.91
C ILE A 1203 16.26 3.41 28.53
N ARG A 1204 16.59 4.05 29.66
CA ARG A 1204 17.86 3.81 30.36
C ARG A 1204 18.02 2.35 30.77
N GLY A 1205 19.14 1.73 30.42
CA GLY A 1205 19.45 0.35 30.82
C GLY A 1205 18.63 -0.74 30.10
N ILE A 1206 17.94 -0.39 29.01
CA ILE A 1206 17.12 -1.31 28.20
C ILE A 1206 17.95 -2.48 27.62
N GLN A 1207 17.37 -3.67 27.60
CA GLN A 1207 17.93 -4.88 27.02
C GLN A 1207 17.04 -5.44 25.90
N GLY A 1208 17.60 -6.31 25.05
CA GLY A 1208 16.86 -7.01 23.99
C GLY A 1208 16.61 -6.20 22.70
N LEU A 1209 16.93 -4.90 22.69
CA LEU A 1209 16.93 -4.06 21.48
C LEU A 1209 18.30 -4.02 20.80
N THR A 1210 18.32 -3.97 19.47
CA THR A 1210 19.55 -3.70 18.71
C THR A 1210 19.99 -2.25 18.88
N ALA A 1211 21.27 -1.95 18.65
CA ALA A 1211 21.78 -0.58 18.70
C ALA A 1211 21.04 0.34 17.72
N ALA A 1212 20.70 -0.17 16.52
CA ALA A 1212 19.93 0.55 15.53
C ALA A 1212 18.49 0.85 15.97
N GLN A 1213 17.85 -0.07 16.69
CA GLN A 1213 16.54 0.18 17.28
C GLN A 1213 16.61 1.27 18.34
N GLN A 1214 17.62 1.24 19.22
CA GLN A 1214 17.81 2.30 20.22
C GLN A 1214 18.04 3.66 19.55
N GLU A 1215 18.87 3.73 18.51
CA GLU A 1215 19.07 4.94 17.71
C GLU A 1215 17.74 5.43 17.10
N ASN A 1216 16.95 4.53 16.52
CA ASN A 1216 15.62 4.84 15.98
C ASN A 1216 14.67 5.40 17.07
N LEU A 1217 14.65 4.82 18.28
CA LEU A 1217 13.83 5.31 19.39
C LEU A 1217 14.29 6.69 19.89
N THR A 1218 15.59 6.94 19.98
CA THR A 1218 16.11 8.26 20.36
C THR A 1218 15.81 9.32 19.30
N ALA A 1219 15.80 8.95 18.02
CA ALA A 1219 15.35 9.80 16.93
C ALA A 1219 13.87 10.18 17.10
N LEU A 1220 13.02 9.26 17.59
CA LEU A 1220 11.62 9.48 17.97
C LEU A 1220 11.40 10.17 19.32
N GLY A 1221 12.47 10.48 20.06
CA GLY A 1221 12.43 11.28 21.28
C GLY A 1221 12.65 10.57 22.60
N ALA A 1222 13.01 9.29 22.54
CA ALA A 1222 13.45 8.57 23.73
C ALA A 1222 14.74 9.16 24.32
N THR A 1223 14.90 8.99 25.63
CA THR A 1223 16.03 9.43 26.44
C THR A 1223 16.74 8.22 27.04
N LEU A 1224 18.08 8.21 26.95
CA LEU A 1224 18.96 7.13 27.41
C LEU A 1224 19.43 7.32 28.86
#